data_AF-A0A7V9ZCB2-F1
#
_entry.id   AF-A0A7V9ZCB2-F1
#
_cell.length_a   1.000
_cell.length_b   1.000
_cell.length_c   1.000
_cell.angle_alpha   90.00
_cell.angle_beta   90.00
_cell.angle_gamma   90.00
#
_symmetry.space_group_name_H-M   'P 1'
#
loop_
_entity.id
_entity.type
_entity.pdbx_description
1 polymer ?
#
loop_
_entity_poly.entity_id
_entity_poly.type
_entity_poly.pdbx_seq_one_letter_code
_entity_poly.pdbx_strand_id
1 'polypeptide(L)'
;MNVTMLYVGSSLLAPLKDAEREINRGYNLNLRIAAHNFGAPLDDDGWREVDHGLSQADVVFVIHVMDGENAARLLTSLETYRTRHAAVIVINCMPELMRRTRLGKLDVSKLSGAFAQNGETRGSKSKRALRLFGTAGSWIGRQARAHSTTSATISAKNDAANGSDNRANNGNGSKHGHGQYLKLVDRLPGILRFVPSVGAMRDVKNYLNIFCYFLQPTPANIRAMVLSALKEYVPDARLAKAEIKIPAPEHMPSVAIYHPDAPQLFETFASYQSWYVTKSPKSKVQSPKSAEAILDPASSIGLLLMRPQVVSKTTKHYDALIRAIEAEGLSVIPALSTLMDNREAVGKFFIDNKFQVPSLKSQVVEKTKDQRPTSKNQTTDNGQLTTDNEITTVHSRVSQIVSLTGFSFVGGPAMNDSEAAAVFLSDLNRPYRSAVSLDMQTIDSWRASQTGLNPVQAGMQIAIPEIDGATEPFIYGGLPERGVEPVPLDDRCLRYARRLKRWNRLQTAPRNELNIALVLFCFPPNKGNIGTAADLDVFPSVWQTLRKLKDDGYDVELPDSAAALREQVIGGNADRFSSTANVAYRMTVDEYRRHCPYVPEIESEWGAAPGRINSFGGELLIQGIQLGRVFIGVQPTFGFEGDPMRLMMARSGAPHHGFMAFYSYLAKILNADAVVHVGTHGAMEFMPGKQVGLSGECWPDRLIDELPNVYLYSVNNPSEGTIAKRRSYAELLSYLTPPMENAGVYRELATLKDLVMSYRQTDKDDERERLFESIEEYSRLSNLPVERAGVNHPS
;
A
#
# COMPACT_ATOMS: atom_id res chain seq x y z
N MET A 1 21.50 37.36 -0.34
CA MET A 1 22.03 36.15 0.32
C MET A 1 21.33 34.99 -0.32
N ASN A 2 22.07 33.97 -0.71
CA ASN A 2 21.52 32.84 -1.43
C ASN A 2 21.78 31.56 -0.64
N VAL A 3 20.72 30.79 -0.43
CA VAL A 3 20.80 29.45 0.16
C VAL A 3 20.36 28.47 -0.90
N THR A 4 21.17 27.44 -1.12
CA THR A 4 20.80 26.33 -2.02
C THR A 4 20.60 25.08 -1.19
N MET A 5 19.41 24.47 -1.28
CA MET A 5 19.05 23.27 -0.57
C MET A 5 18.78 22.13 -1.55
N LEU A 6 19.57 21.07 -1.43
CA LEU A 6 19.46 19.85 -2.22
C LEU A 6 18.92 18.77 -1.28
N TYR A 7 17.74 18.23 -1.55
CA TYR A 7 17.06 17.34 -0.61
C TYR A 7 16.25 16.25 -1.33
N VAL A 8 15.85 15.21 -0.61
CA VAL A 8 14.94 14.17 -1.11
C VAL A 8 13.65 14.19 -0.29
N GLY A 9 12.49 14.21 -0.97
CA GLY A 9 11.15 14.13 -0.37
C GLY A 9 10.24 15.32 -0.68
N SER A 10 8.98 15.29 -0.25
CA SER A 10 7.99 16.34 -0.57
C SER A 10 7.72 17.33 0.58
N SER A 11 8.09 17.00 1.82
CA SER A 11 7.66 17.75 3.02
C SER A 11 8.46 19.01 3.34
N LEU A 12 9.61 19.25 2.69
CA LEU A 12 10.50 20.37 3.05
C LEU A 12 10.26 21.65 2.22
N LEU A 13 9.66 21.55 1.03
CA LEU A 13 9.58 22.69 0.11
C LEU A 13 8.71 23.83 0.66
N ALA A 14 7.52 23.51 1.15
CA ALA A 14 6.62 24.49 1.76
C ALA A 14 7.25 25.17 2.99
N PRO A 15 7.76 24.44 4.01
CA PRO A 15 8.48 25.04 5.13
C PRO A 15 9.63 25.96 4.73
N LEU A 16 10.33 25.66 3.63
CA LEU A 16 11.44 26.49 3.14
C LEU A 16 10.99 27.80 2.53
N LYS A 17 9.96 27.76 1.67
CA LYS A 17 9.40 28.99 1.09
C LYS A 17 8.80 29.88 2.18
N ASP A 18 8.19 29.28 3.19
CA ASP A 18 7.70 30.01 4.36
C ASP A 18 8.85 30.60 5.18
N ALA A 19 9.93 29.84 5.39
CA ALA A 19 11.13 30.34 6.06
C ALA A 19 11.76 31.52 5.31
N GLU A 20 11.88 31.45 3.97
CA GLU A 20 12.37 32.55 3.14
C GLU A 20 11.54 33.82 3.36
N ARG A 21 10.21 33.68 3.24
CA ARG A 21 9.26 34.79 3.37
C ARG A 21 9.32 35.43 4.77
N GLU A 22 9.27 34.62 5.81
CA GLU A 22 9.26 35.08 7.20
C GLU A 22 10.60 35.70 7.62
N ILE A 23 11.73 35.13 7.17
CA ILE A 23 13.06 35.70 7.46
C ILE A 23 13.24 37.05 6.77
N ASN A 24 12.85 37.16 5.49
CA ASN A 24 12.90 38.42 4.75
C ASN A 24 12.01 39.48 5.40
N ARG A 25 10.77 39.12 5.77
CA ARG A 25 9.84 40.01 6.45
C ARG A 25 10.34 40.45 7.82
N GLY A 26 10.88 39.54 8.62
CA GLY A 26 11.28 39.81 10.00
C GLY A 26 12.58 40.61 10.14
N TYR A 27 13.52 40.43 9.21
CA TYR A 27 14.88 40.99 9.33
C TYR A 27 15.30 41.90 8.16
N ASN A 28 14.38 42.19 7.23
CA ASN A 28 14.63 42.99 6.02
C ASN A 28 15.86 42.49 5.23
N LEU A 29 15.89 41.18 5.03
CA LEU A 29 16.93 40.49 4.30
C LEU A 29 16.49 40.31 2.85
N ASN A 30 17.45 40.18 1.93
CA ASN A 30 17.22 39.76 0.55
C ASN A 30 17.69 38.30 0.43
N LEU A 31 17.09 37.41 1.23
CA LEU A 31 17.32 35.98 1.19
C LEU A 31 16.58 35.39 -0.01
N ARG A 32 17.25 34.52 -0.77
CA ARG A 32 16.63 33.62 -1.75
C ARG A 32 17.00 32.19 -1.38
N ILE A 33 16.01 31.30 -1.35
CA ILE A 33 16.22 29.87 -1.11
C ILE A 33 15.89 29.11 -2.39
N ALA A 34 16.92 28.59 -3.06
CA ALA A 34 16.78 27.65 -4.16
C ALA A 34 16.69 26.23 -3.59
N ALA A 35 15.60 25.52 -3.86
CA ALA A 35 15.38 24.17 -3.34
C ALA A 35 15.20 23.18 -4.49
N HIS A 36 16.03 22.15 -4.55
CA HIS A 36 16.02 21.14 -5.61
C HIS A 36 15.79 19.75 -5.00
N ASN A 37 14.77 19.04 -5.51
CA ASN A 37 14.39 17.71 -5.05
C ASN A 37 15.11 16.64 -5.88
N PHE A 38 15.86 15.76 -5.22
CA PHE A 38 16.65 14.68 -5.80
C PHE A 38 15.92 13.33 -5.74
N GLY A 39 14.63 13.31 -5.43
CA GLY A 39 13.80 12.10 -5.37
C GLY A 39 13.58 11.39 -6.71
N ALA A 40 13.91 12.04 -7.82
CA ALA A 40 13.95 11.45 -9.16
C ALA A 40 15.25 11.87 -9.89
N PRO A 41 15.69 11.13 -10.91
CA PRO A 41 16.78 11.57 -11.79
C PRO A 41 16.48 12.95 -12.37
N LEU A 42 17.47 13.86 -12.30
CA LEU A 42 17.34 15.18 -12.90
C LEU A 42 17.80 15.10 -14.37
N ASP A 43 17.07 15.78 -15.25
CA ASP A 43 17.50 16.00 -16.63
C ASP A 43 18.56 17.11 -16.73
N ASP A 44 19.03 17.39 -17.95
CA ASP A 44 20.09 18.39 -18.17
C ASP A 44 19.65 19.82 -17.87
N ASP A 45 18.36 20.12 -17.95
CA ASP A 45 17.80 21.42 -17.55
C ASP A 45 17.79 21.54 -16.02
N GLY A 46 17.31 20.50 -15.31
CA GLY A 46 17.34 20.42 -13.86
C GLY A 46 18.76 20.52 -13.29
N TRP A 47 19.74 19.88 -13.95
CA TRP A 47 21.14 20.03 -13.56
C TRP A 47 21.71 21.42 -13.82
N ARG A 48 21.31 22.08 -14.92
CA ARG A 48 21.68 23.49 -15.17
C ARG A 48 21.15 24.40 -14.07
N GLU A 49 19.93 24.17 -13.58
CA GLU A 49 19.38 24.92 -12.46
C GLU A 49 20.14 24.66 -11.16
N VAL A 50 20.50 23.41 -10.87
CA VAL A 50 21.31 23.05 -9.69
C VAL A 50 22.68 23.72 -9.73
N ASP A 51 23.39 23.65 -10.86
CA ASP A 51 24.70 24.27 -11.00
C ASP A 51 24.62 25.80 -10.91
N HIS A 52 23.58 26.40 -11.50
CA HIS A 52 23.32 27.83 -11.34
C HIS A 52 23.09 28.20 -9.87
N GLY A 53 22.23 27.45 -9.17
CA GLY A 53 21.95 27.63 -7.75
C GLY A 53 23.21 27.49 -6.89
N LEU A 54 24.05 26.49 -7.15
CA LEU A 54 25.33 26.32 -6.46
C LEU A 54 26.28 27.49 -6.72
N SER A 55 26.45 27.92 -7.97
CA SER A 55 27.38 29.02 -8.32
C SER A 55 27.09 30.33 -7.57
N GLN A 56 25.83 30.55 -7.17
CA GLN A 56 25.40 31.76 -6.47
C GLN A 56 25.27 31.59 -4.95
N ALA A 57 25.32 30.37 -4.42
CA ALA A 57 25.02 30.05 -3.03
C ALA A 57 26.08 30.53 -2.04
N ASP A 58 25.61 31.20 -0.97
CA ASP A 58 26.42 31.51 0.21
C ASP A 58 26.41 30.34 1.21
N VAL A 59 25.27 29.68 1.38
CA VAL A 59 25.12 28.47 2.21
C VAL A 59 24.51 27.36 1.37
N VAL A 60 25.08 26.17 1.45
CA VAL A 60 24.56 24.97 0.79
C VAL A 60 24.14 23.94 1.82
N PHE A 61 22.93 23.41 1.68
CA PHE A 61 22.44 22.26 2.42
C PHE A 61 22.30 21.07 1.49
N VAL A 62 22.78 19.90 1.91
CA VAL A 62 22.60 18.64 1.19
C VAL A 62 22.00 17.62 2.14
N ILE A 63 20.83 17.09 1.82
CA ILE A 63 20.00 16.35 2.77
C ILE A 63 19.45 15.07 2.13
N HIS A 64 19.61 13.92 2.79
CA HIS A 64 19.02 12.64 2.36
C HIS A 64 19.43 12.13 0.96
N VAL A 65 20.57 12.58 0.43
CA VAL A 65 21.11 12.11 -0.86
C VAL A 65 21.95 10.85 -0.59
N MET A 66 21.39 9.67 -0.86
CA MET A 66 21.94 8.38 -0.39
C MET A 66 22.76 7.60 -1.42
N ASP A 67 22.42 7.67 -2.71
CA ASP A 67 23.12 7.02 -3.82
C ASP A 67 22.61 7.54 -5.18
N GLY A 68 23.15 6.99 -6.27
CA GLY A 68 22.71 7.28 -7.65
C GLY A 68 23.60 8.26 -8.43
N GLU A 69 23.34 8.34 -9.73
CA GLU A 69 24.03 9.20 -10.69
C GLU A 69 24.01 10.68 -10.26
N ASN A 70 22.87 11.12 -9.71
CA ASN A 70 22.71 12.47 -9.21
C ASN A 70 23.71 12.81 -8.10
N ALA A 71 24.02 11.87 -7.22
CA ALA A 71 24.94 12.10 -6.12
C ALA A 71 26.40 12.17 -6.57
N ALA A 72 26.78 11.36 -7.58
CA ALA A 72 28.10 11.42 -8.19
C ALA A 72 28.33 12.76 -8.88
N ARG A 73 27.37 13.24 -9.67
CA ARG A 73 27.43 14.56 -10.32
C ARG A 73 27.47 15.69 -9.30
N LEU A 74 26.68 15.58 -8.22
CA LEU A 74 26.69 16.55 -7.12
C LEU A 74 28.06 16.67 -6.43
N LEU A 75 28.73 15.55 -6.19
CA LEU A 75 30.08 15.56 -5.59
C LEU A 75 31.06 16.40 -6.41
N THR A 76 30.97 16.30 -7.74
CA THR A 76 31.78 17.08 -8.67
C THR A 76 31.42 18.57 -8.59
N SER A 77 30.13 18.94 -8.68
CA SER A 77 29.69 20.34 -8.61
C SER A 77 30.08 21.01 -7.28
N LEU A 78 29.94 20.31 -6.15
CA LEU A 78 30.35 20.84 -4.83
C LEU A 78 31.86 21.10 -4.73
N GLU A 79 32.68 20.30 -5.42
CA GLU A 79 34.13 20.51 -5.46
C GLU A 79 34.49 21.69 -6.38
N THR A 80 33.83 21.82 -7.53
CA THR A 80 33.99 22.96 -8.45
C THR A 80 33.74 24.30 -7.75
N TYR A 81 32.69 24.39 -6.93
CA TYR A 81 32.34 25.62 -6.20
C TYR A 81 32.88 25.66 -4.76
N ARG A 82 33.87 24.84 -4.43
CA ARG A 82 34.35 24.68 -3.05
C ARG A 82 34.76 25.99 -2.38
N THR A 83 35.33 26.96 -3.07
CA THR A 83 35.78 28.23 -2.45
C THR A 83 34.67 29.27 -2.32
N ARG A 84 33.51 29.06 -2.97
CA ARG A 84 32.41 30.04 -3.03
C ARG A 84 31.53 30.05 -1.79
N HIS A 85 31.24 28.87 -1.23
CA HIS A 85 30.26 28.71 -0.17
C HIS A 85 30.86 29.03 1.21
N ALA A 86 30.21 29.90 1.97
CA ALA A 86 30.56 30.19 3.36
C ALA A 86 30.33 28.99 4.30
N ALA A 87 29.29 28.20 4.01
CA ALA A 87 29.03 26.92 4.69
C ALA A 87 28.42 25.89 3.73
N VAL A 88 28.80 24.62 3.93
CA VAL A 88 28.22 23.44 3.29
C VAL A 88 27.82 22.48 4.41
N ILE A 89 26.53 22.25 4.57
CA ILE A 89 25.96 21.47 5.66
C ILE A 89 25.33 20.22 5.05
N VAL A 90 25.92 19.05 5.33
CA VAL A 90 25.43 17.78 4.78
C VAL A 90 24.78 16.96 5.89
N ILE A 91 23.54 16.51 5.68
CA ILE A 91 22.71 15.86 6.69
C ILE A 91 22.16 14.55 6.14
N ASN A 92 22.52 13.44 6.79
CA ASN A 92 22.01 12.10 6.49
C ASN A 92 22.13 11.70 5.00
N CYS A 93 23.31 11.92 4.42
CA CYS A 93 23.64 11.53 3.04
C CYS A 93 24.65 10.37 3.02
N MET A 94 25.03 9.92 1.82
CA MET A 94 26.13 8.97 1.63
C MET A 94 27.44 9.47 2.29
N PRO A 95 28.36 8.57 2.69
CA PRO A 95 29.59 8.92 3.39
C PRO A 95 30.45 9.93 2.63
N GLU A 96 30.51 9.81 1.30
CA GLU A 96 31.22 10.71 0.39
C GLU A 96 30.71 12.15 0.51
N LEU A 97 29.38 12.34 0.51
CA LEU A 97 28.75 13.65 0.69
C LEU A 97 28.91 14.13 2.14
N MET A 98 28.74 13.27 3.14
CA MET A 98 28.91 13.65 4.55
C MET A 98 30.30 14.25 4.82
N ARG A 99 31.35 13.73 4.16
CA ARG A 99 32.72 14.26 4.21
C ARG A 99 32.87 15.68 3.64
N ARG A 100 31.89 16.19 2.89
CA ARG A 100 31.87 17.56 2.35
C ARG A 100 31.33 18.61 3.32
N THR A 101 30.87 18.20 4.51
CA THR A 101 30.42 19.15 5.55
C THR A 101 31.55 20.10 5.95
N ARG A 102 31.31 21.41 5.81
CA ARG A 102 32.22 22.48 6.16
C ARG A 102 31.47 23.72 6.68
N LEU A 103 31.77 24.17 7.88
CA LEU A 103 31.20 25.37 8.47
C LEU A 103 32.18 26.00 9.47
N GLY A 104 32.54 27.27 9.27
CA GLY A 104 33.52 27.95 10.10
C GLY A 104 34.87 27.21 10.14
N LYS A 105 35.31 26.78 11.32
CA LYS A 105 36.54 26.00 11.52
C LYS A 105 36.34 24.48 11.39
N LEU A 106 35.10 24.01 11.27
CA LEU A 106 34.79 22.59 11.08
C LEU A 106 34.90 22.24 9.59
N ASP A 107 35.76 21.28 9.27
CA ASP A 107 35.90 20.66 7.96
C ASP A 107 36.01 19.14 8.16
N VAL A 108 34.96 18.40 7.80
CA VAL A 108 34.88 16.96 8.07
C VAL A 108 35.89 16.16 7.24
N SER A 109 36.30 16.68 6.08
CA SER A 109 37.34 16.07 5.24
C SER A 109 38.72 16.07 5.88
N LYS A 110 38.99 17.03 6.78
CA LYS A 110 40.25 17.15 7.52
C LYS A 110 40.29 16.33 8.81
N LEU A 111 39.14 15.83 9.27
CA LEU A 111 39.03 14.97 10.45
C LEU A 111 39.43 13.50 10.17
N SER A 112 39.61 13.13 8.89
CA SER A 112 39.96 11.77 8.43
C SER A 112 41.46 11.53 8.16
N GLY A 113 42.36 12.31 8.77
CA GLY A 113 43.82 12.10 8.79
C GLY A 113 44.37 12.01 10.22
N ALA A 114 45.68 11.73 10.40
CA ALA A 114 46.34 11.28 11.64
C ALA A 114 46.32 12.20 12.90
N PHE A 115 45.24 12.95 13.13
CA PHE A 115 44.91 13.56 14.43
C PHE A 115 44.25 12.58 15.41
N ALA A 116 44.05 11.31 15.02
CA ALA A 116 43.48 10.27 15.87
C ALA A 116 44.51 9.53 16.74
N GLN A 117 45.82 9.75 16.57
CA GLN A 117 46.83 8.96 17.30
C GLN A 117 47.87 9.73 18.12
N ASN A 118 48.25 10.97 17.81
CA ASN A 118 49.28 11.66 18.60
C ASN A 118 48.90 13.12 18.90
N GLY A 119 48.68 13.41 20.18
CA GLY A 119 48.37 14.76 20.67
C GLY A 119 48.10 14.76 22.17
N GLU A 120 49.16 14.72 22.98
CA GLU A 120 49.08 15.00 24.41
C GLU A 120 48.73 16.47 24.65
N THR A 121 47.45 16.77 24.85
CA THR A 121 47.01 18.01 25.50
C THR A 121 45.80 17.76 26.41
N ARG A 122 45.83 18.41 27.59
CA ARG A 122 44.99 18.17 28.77
C ARG A 122 43.48 18.46 28.53
N GLY A 123 42.61 17.48 28.82
CA GLY A 123 41.17 17.70 29.04
C GLY A 123 40.24 16.49 28.78
N SER A 124 39.85 15.77 29.84
CA SER A 124 38.98 14.57 29.82
C SER A 124 37.59 14.76 29.16
N LYS A 125 37.00 15.96 29.26
CA LYS A 125 35.65 16.26 28.73
C LYS A 125 35.61 16.42 27.19
N SER A 126 36.71 16.88 26.59
CA SER A 126 36.84 17.07 25.13
C SER A 126 36.80 15.73 24.36
N LYS A 127 37.44 14.69 24.93
CA LYS A 127 37.45 13.33 24.37
C LYS A 127 36.05 12.70 24.26
N ARG A 128 35.11 13.03 25.17
CA ARG A 128 33.75 12.46 25.19
C ARG A 128 32.87 13.04 24.08
N ALA A 129 32.99 14.34 23.80
CA ALA A 129 32.26 15.01 22.72
C ALA A 129 32.79 14.63 21.32
N LEU A 130 34.12 14.55 21.13
CA LEU A 130 34.70 14.06 19.87
C LEU A 130 34.42 12.56 19.64
N ARG A 131 34.42 11.73 20.70
CA ARG A 131 33.98 10.33 20.60
C ARG A 131 32.51 10.23 20.23
N LEU A 132 31.63 11.10 20.75
CA LEU A 132 30.21 11.17 20.36
C LEU A 132 30.03 11.58 18.90
N PHE A 133 30.85 12.50 18.40
CA PHE A 133 30.88 12.89 16.97
C PHE A 133 31.41 11.74 16.09
N GLY A 134 32.42 11.01 16.56
CA GLY A 134 32.97 9.82 15.90
C GLY A 134 32.09 8.57 15.98
N THR A 135 31.30 8.39 17.06
CA THR A 135 30.30 7.32 17.16
C THR A 135 29.05 7.67 16.37
N ALA A 136 28.61 8.92 16.34
CA ALA A 136 27.60 9.39 15.40
C ALA A 136 28.10 9.21 13.95
N GLY A 137 29.34 9.58 13.63
CA GLY A 137 29.96 9.41 12.31
C GLY A 137 30.18 7.95 11.88
N SER A 138 30.64 7.07 12.77
CA SER A 138 30.80 5.63 12.46
C SER A 138 29.48 4.85 12.45
N TRP A 139 28.45 5.39 13.11
CA TRP A 139 27.07 4.91 13.04
C TRP A 139 26.41 5.36 11.73
N ILE A 140 26.55 6.63 11.33
CA ILE A 140 26.15 7.19 10.02
C ILE A 140 26.80 6.40 8.87
N GLY A 141 28.10 6.08 8.97
CA GLY A 141 28.82 5.30 7.97
C GLY A 141 28.53 3.79 7.96
N ARG A 142 27.78 3.24 8.92
CA ARG A 142 27.35 1.83 8.93
C ARG A 142 25.98 1.64 8.28
N GLN A 143 25.10 2.63 8.39
CA GLN A 143 23.79 2.63 7.74
C GLN A 143 23.90 2.83 6.23
N ALA A 144 24.85 3.66 5.76
CA ALA A 144 25.16 3.78 4.34
C ALA A 144 25.83 2.54 3.72
N ARG A 145 26.58 1.76 4.51
CA ARG A 145 27.20 0.50 4.05
C ARG A 145 26.21 -0.65 3.87
N ALA A 146 25.05 -0.59 4.55
CA ALA A 146 23.97 -1.55 4.33
C ALA A 146 23.24 -1.36 2.98
N HIS A 147 23.53 -0.27 2.24
CA HIS A 147 22.99 -0.03 0.90
C HIS A 147 24.00 -0.35 -0.22
N SER A 148 25.32 -0.35 0.03
CA SER A 148 26.30 -0.59 -1.04
C SER A 148 26.53 -2.06 -1.39
N THR A 149 26.24 -3.01 -0.49
CA THR A 149 26.51 -4.45 -0.73
C THR A 149 25.40 -5.20 -1.44
N THR A 150 24.22 -4.60 -1.65
CA THR A 150 23.08 -5.30 -2.24
C THR A 150 22.99 -5.12 -3.77
N SER A 151 23.58 -4.05 -4.32
CA SER A 151 23.51 -3.78 -5.77
C SER A 151 24.60 -4.50 -6.59
N ALA A 152 25.71 -4.91 -5.97
CA ALA A 152 26.81 -5.58 -6.68
C ALA A 152 26.69 -7.13 -6.71
N THR A 153 25.74 -7.71 -5.98
CA THR A 153 25.62 -9.19 -5.87
C THR A 153 24.42 -9.76 -6.65
N ILE A 154 23.59 -8.92 -7.27
CA ILE A 154 22.44 -9.35 -8.09
C ILE A 154 22.83 -9.56 -9.56
N SER A 155 23.96 -9.01 -10.03
CA SER A 155 24.44 -9.21 -11.41
C SER A 155 25.33 -10.44 -11.61
N ALA A 156 25.69 -11.19 -10.56
CA ALA A 156 26.67 -12.29 -10.65
C ALA A 156 26.13 -13.66 -10.17
N LYS A 157 24.81 -13.83 -10.06
CA LYS A 157 24.18 -15.07 -9.55
C LYS A 157 23.08 -15.66 -10.44
N ASN A 158 23.09 -15.34 -11.75
CA ASN A 158 22.24 -16.04 -12.73
C ASN A 158 22.98 -17.09 -13.57
N ASP A 159 24.30 -17.27 -13.39
CA ASP A 159 25.07 -18.30 -14.08
C ASP A 159 25.75 -19.25 -13.07
N ALA A 160 24.98 -20.17 -12.48
CA ALA A 160 25.45 -21.49 -12.00
C ALA A 160 24.35 -22.19 -11.17
N ALA A 161 23.44 -22.88 -11.86
CA ALA A 161 22.69 -23.97 -11.27
C ALA A 161 23.46 -25.27 -11.53
N ASN A 162 24.17 -25.79 -10.52
CA ASN A 162 24.44 -27.21 -10.27
C ASN A 162 25.46 -27.38 -9.14
N GLY A 163 25.13 -28.20 -8.15
CA GLY A 163 26.09 -28.67 -7.15
C GLY A 163 25.58 -28.59 -5.73
N SER A 164 25.23 -29.74 -5.20
CA SER A 164 25.05 -30.04 -3.78
C SER A 164 26.21 -29.52 -2.92
N ASP A 165 25.93 -28.72 -1.88
CA ASP A 165 26.49 -28.99 -0.56
C ASP A 165 25.84 -28.16 0.55
N ASN A 166 25.57 -28.88 1.64
CA ASN A 166 24.86 -28.44 2.82
C ASN A 166 25.85 -27.82 3.82
N ARG A 167 25.92 -26.49 3.94
CA ARG A 167 26.56 -25.82 5.09
C ARG A 167 25.78 -24.57 5.51
N ALA A 168 25.07 -24.71 6.63
CA ALA A 168 24.44 -23.63 7.36
C ALA A 168 25.49 -22.60 7.82
N ASN A 169 25.34 -21.35 7.37
CA ASN A 169 26.13 -20.23 7.89
C ASN A 169 25.21 -19.34 8.75
N ASN A 170 25.46 -19.37 10.05
CA ASN A 170 24.70 -18.69 11.08
C ASN A 170 25.07 -17.19 11.10
N GLY A 171 24.43 -16.41 10.23
CA GLY A 171 24.60 -14.96 10.14
C GLY A 171 23.62 -14.24 11.06
N ASN A 172 24.09 -13.81 12.23
CA ASN A 172 23.32 -13.07 13.22
C ASN A 172 22.97 -11.65 12.70
N GLY A 173 21.77 -11.49 12.11
CA GLY A 173 21.26 -10.22 11.58
C GLY A 173 21.04 -9.18 12.68
N SER A 174 21.62 -8.00 12.53
CA SER A 174 21.59 -6.93 13.53
C SER A 174 20.20 -6.28 13.65
N LYS A 175 19.54 -6.48 14.79
CA LYS A 175 18.28 -5.86 15.24
C LYS A 175 18.45 -4.38 15.66
N HIS A 176 18.59 -3.44 14.73
CA HIS A 176 18.61 -2.00 15.07
C HIS A 176 17.61 -1.20 14.24
N GLY A 177 16.39 -1.04 14.77
CA GLY A 177 15.29 -0.28 14.15
C GLY A 177 15.30 1.23 14.49
N HIS A 178 14.72 2.03 13.59
CA HIS A 178 14.64 3.50 13.62
C HIS A 178 13.93 4.09 14.87
N GLY A 179 13.18 3.29 15.64
CA GLY A 179 12.61 3.71 16.94
C GLY A 179 13.66 4.06 18.01
N GLN A 180 14.90 3.56 17.89
CA GLN A 180 16.02 4.00 18.73
C GLN A 180 16.59 5.37 18.32
N TYR A 181 16.39 5.78 17.07
CA TYR A 181 16.85 7.07 16.54
C TYR A 181 16.03 8.24 17.10
N LEU A 182 14.69 8.14 17.15
CA LEU A 182 13.84 9.17 17.77
C LEU A 182 14.20 9.36 19.25
N LYS A 183 14.47 8.26 19.98
CA LYS A 183 14.98 8.30 21.37
C LYS A 183 16.36 8.96 21.48
N LEU A 184 17.17 8.96 20.41
CA LEU A 184 18.44 9.66 20.35
C LEU A 184 18.24 11.17 20.05
N VAL A 185 17.31 11.52 19.16
CA VAL A 185 16.86 12.90 18.91
C VAL A 185 16.42 13.56 20.21
N ASP A 186 15.65 12.85 21.04
CA ASP A 186 15.18 13.37 22.34
C ASP A 186 16.31 13.64 23.33
N ARG A 187 17.44 12.93 23.22
CA ARG A 187 18.59 13.04 24.13
C ARG A 187 19.64 14.04 23.66
N LEU A 188 19.71 14.31 22.36
CA LEU A 188 20.72 15.18 21.74
C LEU A 188 20.75 16.61 22.32
N PRO A 189 19.61 17.33 22.45
CA PRO A 189 19.58 18.68 23.05
C PRO A 189 20.13 18.74 24.48
N GLY A 190 19.88 17.69 25.28
CA GLY A 190 20.39 17.59 26.65
C GLY A 190 21.92 17.45 26.71
N ILE A 191 22.51 16.75 25.73
CA ILE A 191 23.96 16.55 25.61
C ILE A 191 24.65 17.83 25.12
N LEU A 192 24.01 18.61 24.24
CA LEU A 192 24.55 19.84 23.65
C LEU A 192 24.85 20.95 24.68
N ARG A 193 24.20 20.91 25.85
CA ARG A 193 24.49 21.82 26.98
C ARG A 193 25.93 21.71 27.48
N PHE A 194 26.58 20.55 27.30
CA PHE A 194 27.92 20.27 27.79
C PHE A 194 29.02 20.47 26.75
N VAL A 195 28.67 20.84 25.51
CA VAL A 195 29.65 21.12 24.44
C VAL A 195 30.16 22.57 24.58
N PRO A 196 31.50 22.78 24.66
CA PRO A 196 32.09 24.11 24.78
C PRO A 196 31.75 25.03 23.60
N SER A 197 31.43 26.29 23.86
CA SER A 197 31.04 27.28 22.83
C SER A 197 32.24 28.05 22.22
N VAL A 198 33.44 27.45 22.19
CA VAL A 198 34.69 28.13 21.77
C VAL A 198 35.39 27.35 20.66
N GLY A 199 35.94 28.05 19.66
CA GLY A 199 36.73 27.45 18.58
C GLY A 199 35.94 26.45 17.71
N ALA A 200 36.61 25.40 17.20
CA ALA A 200 35.96 24.39 16.35
C ALA A 200 34.83 23.61 17.05
N MET A 201 34.81 23.57 18.38
CA MET A 201 33.73 22.95 19.16
C MET A 201 32.42 23.76 19.11
N ARG A 202 32.51 25.09 18.92
CA ARG A 202 31.34 25.94 18.64
C ARG A 202 30.68 25.51 17.33
N ASP A 203 31.48 25.29 16.29
CA ASP A 203 30.97 24.89 14.97
C ASP A 203 30.38 23.47 14.98
N VAL A 204 30.99 22.55 15.72
CA VAL A 204 30.41 21.21 15.98
C VAL A 204 29.05 21.33 16.70
N LYS A 205 28.95 22.19 17.71
CA LYS A 205 27.69 22.43 18.43
C LYS A 205 26.63 23.06 17.52
N ASN A 206 27.01 24.04 16.70
CA ASN A 206 26.13 24.68 15.73
C ASN A 206 25.63 23.67 14.68
N TYR A 207 26.53 22.83 14.14
CA TYR A 207 26.15 21.74 13.24
C TYR A 207 25.14 20.79 13.88
N LEU A 208 25.37 20.36 15.13
CA LEU A 208 24.44 19.47 15.84
C LEU A 208 23.10 20.16 16.18
N ASN A 209 23.09 21.46 16.45
CA ASN A 209 21.84 22.23 16.62
C ASN A 209 21.06 22.32 15.30
N ILE A 210 21.74 22.63 14.19
CA ILE A 210 21.18 22.63 12.84
C ILE A 210 20.60 21.25 12.51
N PHE A 211 21.33 20.19 12.84
CA PHE A 211 20.87 18.82 12.73
C PHE A 211 19.60 18.59 13.59
N CYS A 212 19.55 19.08 14.84
CA CYS A 212 18.35 18.95 15.69
C CYS A 212 17.12 19.67 15.11
N TYR A 213 17.27 20.86 14.51
CA TYR A 213 16.16 21.52 13.82
C TYR A 213 15.69 20.69 12.61
N PHE A 214 16.62 20.11 11.86
CA PHE A 214 16.28 19.27 10.71
C PHE A 214 15.53 17.98 11.11
N LEU A 215 15.94 17.34 12.20
CA LEU A 215 15.32 16.11 12.72
C LEU A 215 13.83 16.25 13.01
N GLN A 216 13.39 17.48 13.28
CA GLN A 216 12.00 17.82 13.52
C GLN A 216 11.62 19.01 12.64
N PRO A 217 11.32 18.80 11.35
CA PRO A 217 11.25 19.88 10.36
C PRO A 217 9.94 20.69 10.46
N THR A 218 9.59 21.20 11.65
CA THR A 218 8.49 22.16 11.81
C THR A 218 8.84 23.44 11.04
N PRO A 219 7.85 24.22 10.57
CA PRO A 219 8.12 25.51 9.92
C PRO A 219 8.99 26.44 10.78
N ALA A 220 8.83 26.40 12.11
CA ALA A 220 9.66 27.17 13.04
C ALA A 220 11.09 26.64 13.12
N ASN A 221 11.26 25.30 13.18
CA ASN A 221 12.59 24.68 13.19
C ASN A 221 13.32 24.88 11.87
N ILE A 222 12.68 24.73 10.71
CA ILE A 222 13.31 25.01 9.40
C ILE A 222 13.71 26.47 9.30
N ARG A 223 12.85 27.40 9.74
CA ARG A 223 13.21 28.83 9.84
C ARG A 223 14.42 29.05 10.74
N ALA A 224 14.43 28.45 11.93
CA ALA A 224 15.55 28.55 12.88
C ALA A 224 16.83 27.92 12.33
N MET A 225 16.72 26.81 11.57
CA MET A 225 17.83 26.13 10.90
C MET A 225 18.52 27.05 9.90
N VAL A 226 17.75 27.61 8.96
CA VAL A 226 18.26 28.52 7.93
C VAL A 226 18.83 29.78 8.58
N LEU A 227 18.09 30.39 9.50
CA LEU A 227 18.52 31.60 10.21
C LEU A 227 19.80 31.37 11.03
N SER A 228 19.94 30.19 11.65
CA SER A 228 21.15 29.80 12.39
C SER A 228 22.37 29.69 11.48
N ALA A 229 22.22 29.10 10.29
CA ALA A 229 23.32 29.00 9.35
C ALA A 229 23.72 30.37 8.78
N LEU A 230 22.74 31.20 8.44
CA LEU A 230 22.98 32.56 7.95
C LEU A 230 23.68 33.42 9.01
N LYS A 231 23.13 33.50 10.23
CA LYS A 231 23.66 34.34 11.31
C LYS A 231 25.11 34.02 11.68
N GLU A 232 25.44 32.74 11.73
CA GLU A 232 26.75 32.29 12.22
C GLU A 232 27.84 32.30 11.15
N TYR A 233 27.48 32.13 9.86
CA TYR A 233 28.46 31.88 8.80
C TYR A 233 28.42 32.86 7.62
N VAL A 234 27.34 33.63 7.42
CA VAL A 234 27.27 34.59 6.31
C VAL A 234 27.68 36.00 6.80
N PRO A 235 28.71 36.60 6.21
CA PRO A 235 29.15 37.94 6.58
C PRO A 235 28.20 39.00 5.97
N ASP A 236 27.17 39.40 6.72
CA ASP A 236 26.25 40.49 6.35
C ASP A 236 26.05 41.46 7.53
N ALA A 237 26.23 42.75 7.29
CA ALA A 237 26.12 43.79 8.32
C ALA A 237 24.72 43.88 8.95
N ARG A 238 23.67 43.47 8.23
CA ARG A 238 22.28 43.43 8.74
C ARG A 238 22.10 42.30 9.74
N LEU A 239 22.71 41.13 9.49
CA LEU A 239 22.68 39.99 10.41
C LEU A 239 23.47 40.29 11.70
N ALA A 240 24.55 41.06 11.61
CA ALA A 240 25.36 41.46 12.76
C ALA A 240 24.71 42.55 13.63
N LYS A 241 23.90 43.44 13.02
CA LYS A 241 23.19 44.53 13.73
C LYS A 241 21.83 44.10 14.29
N ALA A 242 21.19 43.10 13.69
CA ALA A 242 19.91 42.60 14.18
C ALA A 242 20.09 41.78 15.46
N GLU A 243 19.27 42.03 16.48
CA GLU A 243 19.22 41.22 17.70
C GLU A 243 18.50 39.89 17.42
N ILE A 244 19.13 39.02 16.61
CA ILE A 244 18.54 37.79 16.12
C ILE A 244 18.58 36.72 17.22
N LYS A 245 17.44 36.44 17.85
CA LYS A 245 17.29 35.32 18.78
C LYS A 245 16.87 34.05 18.03
N ILE A 246 17.74 33.05 18.01
CA ILE A 246 17.41 31.73 17.44
C ILE A 246 16.68 30.94 18.54
N PRO A 247 15.40 30.56 18.34
CA PRO A 247 14.64 29.78 19.33
C PRO A 247 15.23 28.37 19.46
N ALA A 248 15.08 27.73 20.62
CA ALA A 248 15.50 26.33 20.77
C ALA A 248 14.65 25.40 19.87
N PRO A 249 15.17 24.23 19.44
CA PRO A 249 14.42 23.30 18.61
C PRO A 249 13.09 22.91 19.27
N GLU A 250 11.98 23.11 18.55
CA GLU A 250 10.68 22.61 18.94
C GLU A 250 10.71 21.08 18.97
N HIS A 251 10.04 20.50 19.98
CA HIS A 251 9.90 19.06 20.15
C HIS A 251 8.48 18.62 19.79
N MET A 252 8.38 17.54 19.02
CA MET A 252 7.15 16.91 18.56
C MET A 252 7.23 15.42 18.86
N PRO A 253 6.16 14.83 19.46
CA PRO A 253 6.14 13.42 19.84
C PRO A 253 6.38 12.49 18.64
N SER A 254 6.90 11.29 18.91
CA SER A 254 7.10 10.24 17.90
C SER A 254 5.77 9.71 17.37
N VAL A 255 4.81 9.51 18.28
CA VAL A 255 3.44 9.09 18.01
C VAL A 255 2.49 9.97 18.83
N ALA A 256 1.46 10.50 18.17
CA ALA A 256 0.39 11.30 18.77
C ALA A 256 -0.84 11.26 17.86
N ILE A 257 -1.96 11.77 18.33
CA ILE A 257 -3.16 11.98 17.52
C ILE A 257 -3.16 13.42 17.01
N TYR A 258 -3.36 13.56 15.70
CA TYR A 258 -3.54 14.83 15.00
C TYR A 258 -5.03 15.03 14.68
N HIS A 259 -5.48 16.29 14.64
CA HIS A 259 -6.77 16.63 14.04
C HIS A 259 -6.72 18.08 13.52
N PRO A 260 -7.27 18.39 12.32
CA PRO A 260 -7.19 19.73 11.72
C PRO A 260 -7.77 20.85 12.58
N ASP A 261 -8.89 20.57 13.25
CA ASP A 261 -9.57 21.56 14.12
C ASP A 261 -9.01 21.60 15.56
N ALA A 262 -8.01 20.77 15.90
CA ALA A 262 -7.41 20.77 17.22
C ALA A 262 -6.28 21.82 17.31
N PRO A 263 -6.13 22.52 18.45
CA PRO A 263 -5.08 23.51 18.62
C PRO A 263 -3.68 22.88 18.77
N GLN A 264 -3.60 21.59 19.13
CA GLN A 264 -2.35 20.87 19.39
C GLN A 264 -2.50 19.36 19.15
N LEU A 265 -1.36 18.65 19.12
CA LEU A 265 -1.32 17.19 19.07
C LEU A 265 -1.66 16.57 20.43
N PHE A 266 -2.23 15.36 20.42
CA PHE A 266 -2.58 14.62 21.63
C PHE A 266 -1.67 13.41 21.83
N GLU A 267 -0.93 13.37 22.93
CA GLU A 267 -0.05 12.24 23.22
C GLU A 267 -0.78 11.02 23.79
N THR A 268 -2.04 11.16 24.23
CA THR A 268 -2.85 10.08 24.79
C THR A 268 -4.25 10.05 24.18
N PHE A 269 -4.82 8.86 24.01
CA PHE A 269 -6.20 8.70 23.55
C PHE A 269 -7.21 9.41 24.47
N ALA A 270 -7.03 9.34 25.79
CA ALA A 270 -7.95 9.98 26.74
C ALA A 270 -8.02 11.52 26.58
N SER A 271 -6.88 12.17 26.31
CA SER A 271 -6.85 13.61 26.04
C SER A 271 -7.53 13.96 24.72
N TYR A 272 -7.33 13.14 23.69
CA TYR A 272 -8.00 13.29 22.40
C TYR A 272 -9.51 13.11 22.53
N GLN A 273 -9.96 12.05 23.20
CA GLN A 273 -11.37 11.76 23.43
C GLN A 273 -12.07 12.91 24.17
N SER A 274 -11.45 13.43 25.22
CA SER A 274 -11.97 14.57 25.98
C SER A 274 -12.18 15.80 25.09
N TRP A 275 -11.21 16.10 24.23
CA TRP A 275 -11.32 17.21 23.27
C TRP A 275 -12.35 16.92 22.17
N TYR A 276 -12.38 15.71 21.61
CA TYR A 276 -13.26 15.34 20.51
C TYR A 276 -14.75 15.45 20.89
N VAL A 277 -15.08 15.13 22.15
CA VAL A 277 -16.41 15.35 22.72
C VAL A 277 -16.77 16.84 22.79
N THR A 278 -15.82 17.72 23.12
CA THR A 278 -16.06 19.18 23.15
C THR A 278 -16.18 19.81 21.76
N LYS A 279 -15.51 19.23 20.76
CA LYS A 279 -15.53 19.69 19.37
C LYS A 279 -16.87 19.36 18.69
N SER A 280 -17.40 18.16 18.92
CA SER A 280 -18.63 17.68 18.28
C SER A 280 -19.77 18.69 18.43
N PRO A 281 -20.21 19.38 17.36
CA PRO A 281 -21.18 20.46 17.47
C PRO A 281 -22.56 19.93 17.88
N LYS A 282 -23.32 20.75 18.62
CA LYS A 282 -24.78 20.64 18.79
C LYS A 282 -25.53 20.95 17.46
N SER A 283 -25.10 20.37 16.34
CA SER A 283 -25.64 20.65 15.01
C SER A 283 -26.97 19.91 14.79
N LYS A 284 -27.99 20.65 14.32
CA LYS A 284 -29.37 20.17 14.10
C LYS A 284 -29.55 19.21 12.93
N VAL A 285 -28.53 18.97 12.09
CA VAL A 285 -28.71 18.22 10.83
C VAL A 285 -28.36 16.73 10.94
N GLN A 286 -27.57 16.32 11.91
CA GLN A 286 -27.29 14.92 12.21
C GLN A 286 -26.59 14.86 13.57
N SER A 287 -27.38 14.86 14.65
CA SER A 287 -26.86 14.48 15.95
C SER A 287 -26.81 12.95 16.01
N PRO A 288 -25.68 12.32 16.41
CA PRO A 288 -25.73 10.96 16.94
C PRO A 288 -26.77 10.95 18.07
N LYS A 289 -27.63 9.93 18.12
CA LYS A 289 -28.78 9.90 19.05
C LYS A 289 -28.40 9.92 20.54
N SER A 290 -27.12 9.86 20.90
CA SER A 290 -26.64 10.10 22.25
C SER A 290 -25.16 10.52 22.26
N ALA A 291 -24.73 11.22 23.32
CA ALA A 291 -23.32 11.53 23.58
C ALA A 291 -22.44 10.27 23.80
N GLU A 292 -23.07 9.08 23.88
CA GLU A 292 -22.42 7.77 24.04
C GLU A 292 -21.88 7.21 22.70
N ALA A 293 -22.21 7.82 21.55
CA ALA A 293 -21.78 7.38 20.22
C ALA A 293 -20.51 8.07 19.68
N ILE A 294 -19.86 8.92 20.48
CA ILE A 294 -18.65 9.66 20.07
C ILE A 294 -17.42 8.76 20.23
N LEU A 295 -16.64 8.58 19.15
CA LEU A 295 -15.51 7.64 19.10
C LEU A 295 -15.92 6.19 19.44
N ASP A 296 -17.12 5.79 19.02
CA ASP A 296 -17.58 4.40 19.12
C ASP A 296 -16.66 3.49 18.27
N PRO A 297 -16.08 2.41 18.85
CA PRO A 297 -15.24 1.47 18.12
C PRO A 297 -15.87 0.90 16.85
N ALA A 298 -17.20 0.79 16.79
CA ALA A 298 -17.91 0.27 15.63
C ALA A 298 -17.99 1.27 14.45
N SER A 299 -17.77 2.56 14.71
CA SER A 299 -17.88 3.65 13.73
C SER A 299 -16.67 4.60 13.68
N SER A 300 -15.58 4.24 14.35
CA SER A 300 -14.34 5.02 14.38
C SER A 300 -13.31 4.49 13.39
N ILE A 301 -12.82 5.36 12.51
CA ILE A 301 -11.78 5.04 11.52
C ILE A 301 -10.40 5.44 12.07
N GLY A 302 -9.49 4.48 12.18
CA GLY A 302 -8.08 4.76 12.49
C GLY A 302 -7.32 5.17 11.23
N LEU A 303 -6.76 6.38 11.19
CA LEU A 303 -5.89 6.81 10.10
C LEU A 303 -4.43 6.78 10.56
N LEU A 304 -3.54 6.22 9.75
CA LEU A 304 -2.10 6.30 9.98
C LEU A 304 -1.50 7.38 9.09
N LEU A 305 -1.07 8.48 9.70
CA LEU A 305 -0.53 9.66 9.03
C LEU A 305 1.00 9.64 9.01
N MET A 306 1.60 10.19 7.96
CA MET A 306 3.04 10.41 7.94
C MET A 306 3.41 11.55 8.90
N ARG A 307 4.19 11.24 9.95
CA ARG A 307 4.73 12.26 10.85
C ARG A 307 5.42 13.42 10.13
N PRO A 308 6.28 13.21 9.10
CA PRO A 308 6.90 14.32 8.39
C PRO A 308 5.91 15.36 7.86
N GLN A 309 4.78 14.95 7.28
CA GLN A 309 3.78 15.85 6.68
C GLN A 309 3.01 16.67 7.73
N VAL A 310 2.69 16.06 8.88
CA VAL A 310 2.04 16.77 10.00
C VAL A 310 3.01 17.76 10.66
N VAL A 311 4.27 17.34 10.85
CA VAL A 311 5.31 18.20 11.44
C VAL A 311 5.59 19.41 10.55
N SER A 312 5.66 19.23 9.22
CA SER A 312 5.84 20.31 8.25
C SER A 312 4.58 21.16 8.00
N LYS A 313 3.44 20.81 8.60
CA LYS A 313 2.11 21.41 8.36
C LYS A 313 1.61 21.32 6.91
N THR A 314 2.09 20.35 6.16
CA THR A 314 1.64 20.06 4.80
C THR A 314 0.52 19.02 4.85
N THR A 315 -0.62 19.38 5.44
CA THR A 315 -1.70 18.45 5.84
C THR A 315 -3.01 18.62 5.07
N LYS A 316 -3.09 19.53 4.08
CA LYS A 316 -4.35 19.89 3.42
C LYS A 316 -5.15 18.68 2.90
N HIS A 317 -4.47 17.70 2.32
CA HIS A 317 -5.07 16.45 1.85
C HIS A 317 -5.59 15.57 3.00
N TYR A 318 -4.87 15.50 4.12
CA TYR A 318 -5.36 14.83 5.34
C TYR A 318 -6.58 15.53 5.91
N ASP A 319 -6.55 16.86 6.00
CA ASP A 319 -7.62 17.67 6.59
C ASP A 319 -8.94 17.45 5.86
N ALA A 320 -8.89 17.45 4.52
CA ALA A 320 -10.08 17.20 3.69
C ALA A 320 -10.61 15.77 3.86
N LEU A 321 -9.74 14.76 3.90
CA LEU A 321 -10.18 13.38 4.10
C LEU A 321 -10.78 13.17 5.49
N ILE A 322 -10.16 13.71 6.54
CA ILE A 322 -10.69 13.66 7.92
C ILE A 322 -12.09 14.28 7.94
N ARG A 323 -12.25 15.49 7.38
CA ARG A 323 -13.55 16.17 7.32
C ARG A 323 -14.57 15.42 6.47
N ALA A 324 -14.17 14.80 5.37
CA ALA A 324 -15.07 14.00 4.53
C ALA A 324 -15.59 12.76 5.28
N ILE A 325 -14.73 12.08 6.06
CA ILE A 325 -15.13 10.94 6.89
C ILE A 325 -16.11 11.39 8.00
N GLU A 326 -15.82 12.50 8.66
CA GLU A 326 -16.71 13.07 9.69
C GLU A 326 -18.05 13.53 9.13
N ALA A 327 -18.06 14.12 7.93
CA ALA A 327 -19.28 14.55 7.24
C ALA A 327 -20.19 13.36 6.88
N GLU A 328 -19.62 12.17 6.71
CA GLU A 328 -20.37 10.92 6.50
C GLU A 328 -20.89 10.29 7.81
N GLY A 329 -20.61 10.92 8.96
CA GLY A 329 -21.11 10.50 10.28
C GLY A 329 -20.21 9.49 11.00
N LEU A 330 -18.97 9.34 10.57
CA LEU A 330 -17.98 8.46 11.20
C LEU A 330 -17.03 9.27 12.10
N SER A 331 -16.56 8.68 13.19
CA SER A 331 -15.49 9.28 13.99
C SER A 331 -14.13 8.92 13.39
N VAL A 332 -13.10 9.71 13.67
CA VAL A 332 -11.74 9.47 13.15
C VAL A 332 -10.72 9.51 14.28
N ILE A 333 -9.69 8.66 14.22
CA ILE A 333 -8.51 8.73 15.10
C ILE A 333 -7.27 8.84 14.20
N PRO A 334 -6.81 10.07 13.86
CA PRO A 334 -5.66 10.27 12.99
C PRO A 334 -4.33 10.17 13.76
N ALA A 335 -3.75 8.98 13.80
CA ALA A 335 -2.52 8.69 14.52
C ALA A 335 -1.26 8.93 13.66
N LEU A 336 -0.29 9.63 14.22
CA LEU A 336 1.04 9.82 13.64
C LEU A 336 1.83 8.51 13.68
N SER A 337 2.29 8.07 12.50
CA SER A 337 3.17 6.92 12.34
C SER A 337 4.64 7.34 12.18
N THR A 338 5.54 6.48 12.65
CA THR A 338 6.99 6.63 12.50
C THR A 338 7.54 6.11 11.16
N LEU A 339 6.66 5.81 10.19
CA LEU A 339 6.97 5.35 8.82
C LEU A 339 7.54 3.93 8.74
N MET A 340 8.26 3.48 9.76
CA MET A 340 8.93 2.16 9.80
C MET A 340 8.17 1.11 10.62
N ASP A 341 7.35 1.53 11.58
CA ASP A 341 6.63 0.58 12.43
C ASP A 341 5.35 1.26 12.94
N ASN A 342 4.22 0.82 12.39
CA ASN A 342 2.92 1.37 12.75
C ASN A 342 2.38 0.80 14.08
N ARG A 343 2.97 -0.28 14.61
CA ARG A 343 2.46 -0.98 15.80
C ARG A 343 2.47 -0.11 17.05
N GLU A 344 3.45 0.79 17.19
CA GLU A 344 3.49 1.71 18.33
C GLU A 344 2.28 2.66 18.32
N ALA A 345 1.95 3.24 17.15
CA ALA A 345 0.80 4.13 17.01
C ALA A 345 -0.52 3.36 17.19
N VAL A 346 -0.66 2.20 16.55
CA VAL A 346 -1.86 1.35 16.64
C VAL A 346 -2.06 0.84 18.06
N GLY A 347 -1.03 0.30 18.70
CA GLY A 347 -1.10 -0.18 20.08
C GLY A 347 -1.46 0.91 21.07
N LYS A 348 -0.94 2.13 20.88
CA LYS A 348 -1.20 3.25 21.79
C LYS A 348 -2.59 3.87 21.62
N PHE A 349 -3.09 3.96 20.39
CA PHE A 349 -4.30 4.75 20.09
C PHE A 349 -5.49 3.92 19.63
N PHE A 350 -5.27 2.82 18.93
CA PHE A 350 -6.36 1.99 18.37
C PHE A 350 -6.67 0.76 19.23
N ILE A 351 -5.83 0.39 20.19
CA ILE A 351 -6.07 -0.75 21.08
C ILE A 351 -6.38 -0.27 22.49
N ASP A 352 -7.43 -0.81 23.10
CA ASP A 352 -7.74 -0.54 24.49
C ASP A 352 -6.78 -1.25 25.46
N ASN A 353 -6.35 -0.55 26.52
CA ASN A 353 -5.13 -0.83 27.28
C ASN A 353 -5.19 -2.07 28.21
N LYS A 354 -5.99 -3.09 27.85
CA LYS A 354 -5.85 -4.45 28.39
C LYS A 354 -4.91 -5.35 27.55
N PHE A 355 -4.20 -4.78 26.58
CA PHE A 355 -3.21 -5.49 25.77
C PHE A 355 -1.81 -5.37 26.40
N GLN A 356 -1.33 -6.45 27.04
CA GLN A 356 0.11 -6.65 27.17
C GLN A 356 0.61 -7.19 25.83
N VAL A 357 1.33 -6.37 25.08
CA VAL A 357 2.15 -6.88 23.97
C VAL A 357 3.04 -7.98 24.55
N PRO A 358 3.02 -9.23 24.04
CA PRO A 358 3.97 -10.24 24.47
C PRO A 358 5.37 -9.67 24.26
N SER A 359 6.08 -9.40 25.36
CA SER A 359 7.43 -8.91 25.25
C SER A 359 8.25 -9.97 24.50
N LEU A 360 9.00 -9.55 23.48
CA LEU A 360 9.95 -10.37 22.70
C LEU A 360 11.08 -11.03 23.54
N LYS A 361 10.95 -11.07 24.87
CA LYS A 361 11.94 -11.62 25.81
C LYS A 361 11.65 -13.06 26.26
N SER A 362 10.47 -13.61 26.01
CA SER A 362 10.10 -14.94 26.55
C SER A 362 10.43 -16.14 25.65
N GLN A 363 10.98 -15.95 24.45
CA GLN A 363 11.29 -17.06 23.54
C GLN A 363 12.78 -17.36 23.35
N VAL A 364 13.66 -16.89 24.23
CA VAL A 364 15.08 -17.26 24.16
C VAL A 364 15.57 -17.72 25.54
N VAL A 365 15.86 -19.02 25.62
CA VAL A 365 16.56 -19.80 26.67
C VAL A 365 15.67 -20.43 27.76
N GLU A 366 15.30 -21.69 27.54
CA GLU A 366 15.80 -22.81 28.38
C GLU A 366 15.70 -24.12 27.60
N LYS A 367 16.75 -24.42 26.83
CA LYS A 367 17.11 -25.80 26.50
C LYS A 367 18.04 -26.30 27.60
N THR A 368 17.51 -27.04 28.55
CA THR A 368 18.33 -27.86 29.46
C THR A 368 17.76 -29.26 29.56
N LYS A 369 18.44 -30.15 28.83
CA LYS A 369 18.76 -31.57 29.03
C LYS A 369 17.78 -32.49 29.79
N ASP A 370 17.57 -33.62 29.14
CA ASP A 370 17.23 -34.95 29.69
C ASP A 370 15.98 -35.05 30.54
N GLN A 371 14.88 -35.46 29.90
CA GLN A 371 13.95 -36.44 30.48
C GLN A 371 13.10 -37.08 29.39
N ARG A 372 13.06 -38.42 29.40
CA ARG A 372 12.35 -39.29 28.44
C ARG A 372 10.84 -38.99 28.46
N PRO A 373 10.12 -39.10 27.34
CA PRO A 373 8.67 -38.96 27.35
C PRO A 373 8.03 -40.27 27.82
N THR A 374 7.31 -40.20 28.94
CA THR A 374 6.23 -41.14 29.23
C THR A 374 4.96 -40.32 29.42
N SER A 375 4.11 -40.28 28.40
CA SER A 375 2.71 -39.87 28.57
C SER A 375 1.81 -40.85 27.83
N LYS A 376 0.94 -41.48 28.61
CA LYS A 376 -0.15 -42.34 28.17
C LYS A 376 -1.10 -41.53 27.29
N ASN A 377 -1.42 -42.05 26.11
CA ASN A 377 -2.60 -41.67 25.35
C ASN A 377 -3.84 -42.14 26.12
N GLN A 378 -4.73 -41.21 26.47
CA GLN A 378 -6.14 -41.52 26.68
C GLN A 378 -6.92 -40.93 25.51
N THR A 379 -7.31 -41.84 24.62
CA THR A 379 -8.34 -41.66 23.59
C THR A 379 -9.70 -41.50 24.26
N THR A 380 -10.46 -40.48 23.87
CA THR A 380 -11.92 -40.52 23.92
C THR A 380 -12.47 -40.15 22.55
N ASP A 381 -13.39 -40.99 22.06
CA ASP A 381 -14.16 -40.82 20.84
C ASP A 381 -15.02 -39.55 20.94
N ASN A 382 -14.61 -38.53 20.20
CA ASN A 382 -15.46 -37.57 19.48
C ASN A 382 -14.52 -36.48 18.96
N GLY A 383 -14.35 -36.41 17.64
CA GLY A 383 -13.38 -35.54 16.95
C GLY A 383 -13.68 -34.04 17.03
N GLN A 384 -13.65 -33.46 18.23
CA GLN A 384 -13.54 -32.03 18.44
C GLN A 384 -12.14 -31.72 18.99
N LEU A 385 -11.32 -31.03 18.19
CA LEU A 385 -10.20 -30.28 18.75
C LEU A 385 -10.78 -29.14 19.58
N THR A 386 -10.82 -29.30 20.90
CA THR A 386 -10.97 -28.17 21.82
C THR A 386 -9.61 -27.50 21.94
N THR A 387 -9.36 -26.49 21.11
CA THR A 387 -8.30 -25.51 21.40
C THR A 387 -8.85 -24.50 22.40
N ASP A 388 -8.86 -24.87 23.68
CA ASP A 388 -9.00 -23.89 24.76
C ASP A 388 -7.68 -23.12 24.92
N ASN A 389 -7.35 -22.30 23.91
CA ASN A 389 -6.53 -21.12 24.13
C ASN A 389 -7.51 -20.02 24.53
N GLU A 390 -7.46 -19.56 25.78
CA GLU A 390 -8.13 -18.33 26.18
C GLU A 390 -7.62 -17.18 25.28
N ILE A 391 -8.39 -16.85 24.24
CA ILE A 391 -8.14 -15.69 23.38
C ILE A 391 -8.38 -14.46 24.26
N THR A 392 -7.31 -13.84 24.76
CA THR A 392 -7.37 -12.45 25.23
C THR A 392 -7.88 -11.60 24.08
N THR A 393 -9.16 -11.25 24.10
CA THR A 393 -9.82 -10.48 23.05
C THR A 393 -9.23 -9.07 23.03
N VAL A 394 -8.50 -8.75 21.95
CA VAL A 394 -7.97 -7.41 21.72
C VAL A 394 -9.15 -6.47 21.49
N HIS A 395 -9.44 -5.59 22.45
CA HIS A 395 -10.48 -4.59 22.29
C HIS A 395 -9.97 -3.45 21.39
N SER A 396 -10.35 -3.47 20.11
CA SER A 396 -10.10 -2.36 19.18
C SER A 396 -10.97 -1.16 19.52
N ARG A 397 -10.42 0.05 19.34
CA ARG A 397 -11.12 1.34 19.36
C ARG A 397 -11.53 1.82 17.98
N VAL A 398 -11.21 1.05 16.93
CA VAL A 398 -11.49 1.38 15.54
C VAL A 398 -12.17 0.22 14.83
N SER A 399 -13.03 0.53 13.88
CA SER A 399 -13.71 -0.45 13.04
C SER A 399 -12.85 -0.83 11.83
N GLN A 400 -11.99 0.08 11.38
CA GLN A 400 -11.10 -0.08 10.23
C GLN A 400 -9.82 0.72 10.43
N ILE A 401 -8.72 0.26 9.83
CA ILE A 401 -7.46 0.99 9.75
C ILE A 401 -7.22 1.38 8.29
N VAL A 402 -6.94 2.65 8.06
CA VAL A 402 -6.52 3.18 6.76
C VAL A 402 -5.12 3.75 6.92
N SER A 403 -4.16 3.12 6.25
CA SER A 403 -2.82 3.68 6.08
C SER A 403 -2.85 4.77 5.02
N LEU A 404 -2.38 5.96 5.39
CA LEU A 404 -2.10 7.06 4.45
C LEU A 404 -0.59 7.26 4.27
N THR A 405 0.23 6.32 4.74
CA THR A 405 1.69 6.41 4.68
C THR A 405 2.24 6.00 3.31
N GLY A 406 1.50 5.16 2.57
CA GLY A 406 1.99 4.57 1.32
C GLY A 406 3.17 3.63 1.49
N PHE A 407 3.35 3.04 2.69
CA PHE A 407 4.43 2.10 3.00
C PHE A 407 3.90 0.86 3.72
N SER A 408 4.81 -0.11 3.90
CA SER A 408 4.59 -1.30 4.71
C SER A 408 4.05 -0.97 6.12
N PHE A 409 3.23 -1.85 6.67
CA PHE A 409 2.74 -1.74 8.03
C PHE A 409 3.86 -1.91 9.06
N VAL A 410 4.77 -2.86 8.82
CA VAL A 410 6.05 -3.00 9.55
C VAL A 410 7.18 -3.02 8.53
N GLY A 411 8.12 -2.12 8.69
CA GLY A 411 9.24 -1.92 7.78
C GLY A 411 9.17 -0.61 6.99
N GLY A 412 10.29 -0.26 6.38
CA GLY A 412 10.43 0.91 5.50
C GLY A 412 10.40 0.55 4.02
N PRO A 413 10.60 1.55 3.14
CA PRO A 413 10.60 1.36 1.68
C PRO A 413 11.56 0.28 1.17
N ALA A 414 12.65 0.03 1.91
CA ALA A 414 13.74 -0.87 1.51
C ALA A 414 13.79 -2.18 2.34
N MET A 415 12.96 -2.32 3.37
CA MET A 415 12.86 -3.54 4.18
C MET A 415 11.44 -3.64 4.74
N ASN A 416 10.67 -4.63 4.32
CA ASN A 416 9.36 -4.97 4.87
C ASN A 416 9.44 -6.23 5.76
N ASP A 417 8.66 -6.24 6.84
CA ASP A 417 8.44 -7.39 7.71
C ASP A 417 6.95 -7.73 7.69
N SER A 418 6.51 -8.29 6.55
CA SER A 418 5.10 -8.58 6.30
C SER A 418 4.57 -9.71 7.17
N GLU A 419 5.43 -10.60 7.68
CA GLU A 419 5.05 -11.63 8.65
C GLU A 419 4.67 -11.00 9.99
N ALA A 420 5.50 -10.08 10.51
CA ALA A 420 5.17 -9.34 11.72
C ALA A 420 3.93 -8.46 11.55
N ALA A 421 3.72 -7.90 10.36
CA ALA A 421 2.50 -7.17 10.03
C ALA A 421 1.27 -8.08 10.05
N ALA A 422 1.33 -9.23 9.37
CA ALA A 422 0.24 -10.19 9.29
C ALA A 422 -0.18 -10.70 10.67
N VAL A 423 0.78 -11.07 11.54
CA VAL A 423 0.48 -11.50 12.91
C VAL A 423 -0.24 -10.40 13.68
N PHE A 424 0.31 -9.19 13.69
CA PHE A 424 -0.25 -8.09 14.47
C PHE A 424 -1.65 -7.67 13.97
N LEU A 425 -1.84 -7.60 12.65
CA LEU A 425 -3.11 -7.22 12.05
C LEU A 425 -4.17 -8.32 12.21
N SER A 426 -3.77 -9.59 12.18
CA SER A 426 -4.67 -10.73 12.43
C SER A 426 -5.16 -10.74 13.88
N ASP A 427 -4.28 -10.47 14.85
CA ASP A 427 -4.66 -10.36 16.26
C ASP A 427 -5.65 -9.22 16.52
N LEU A 428 -5.50 -8.10 15.81
CA LEU A 428 -6.42 -6.97 15.90
C LEU A 428 -7.76 -7.24 15.19
N ASN A 429 -7.73 -8.07 14.14
CA ASN A 429 -8.87 -8.49 13.34
C ASN A 429 -9.75 -7.32 12.86
N ARG A 430 -9.12 -6.32 12.24
CA ARG A 430 -9.80 -5.18 11.62
C ARG A 430 -9.37 -5.01 10.16
N PRO A 431 -10.29 -4.64 9.25
CA PRO A 431 -9.94 -4.37 7.87
C PRO A 431 -8.83 -3.32 7.76
N TYR A 432 -7.77 -3.67 7.03
CA TYR A 432 -6.61 -2.82 6.78
C TYR A 432 -6.60 -2.35 5.32
N ARG A 433 -6.63 -1.04 5.11
CA ARG A 433 -6.63 -0.40 3.78
C ARG A 433 -5.42 0.50 3.62
N SER A 434 -5.01 0.75 2.37
CA SER A 434 -3.93 1.66 2.05
C SER A 434 -4.38 2.67 0.99
N ALA A 435 -4.70 3.89 1.41
CA ALA A 435 -5.05 4.96 0.48
C ALA A 435 -3.81 5.79 0.12
N VAL A 436 -3.82 6.35 -1.08
CA VAL A 436 -2.62 6.79 -1.78
C VAL A 436 -2.65 8.31 -1.99
N SER A 437 -1.59 8.98 -1.53
CA SER A 437 -1.26 10.35 -1.91
C SER A 437 -0.21 10.35 -3.02
N LEU A 438 -0.43 11.17 -4.06
CA LEU A 438 0.52 11.36 -5.15
C LEU A 438 1.67 12.29 -4.69
N ASP A 439 2.62 11.70 -3.96
CA ASP A 439 3.75 12.42 -3.38
C ASP A 439 5.00 12.40 -4.28
N MET A 440 5.09 11.46 -5.21
CA MET A 440 6.20 11.29 -6.16
C MET A 440 5.79 11.60 -7.61
N GLN A 441 4.54 12.00 -7.83
CA GLN A 441 3.95 12.35 -9.10
C GLN A 441 2.98 13.50 -8.90
N THR A 442 2.88 14.42 -9.88
CA THR A 442 1.88 15.50 -9.80
C THR A 442 0.48 14.99 -10.13
N ILE A 443 -0.54 15.63 -9.59
CA ILE A 443 -1.95 15.36 -9.92
C ILE A 443 -2.17 15.47 -11.44
N ASP A 444 -1.58 16.48 -12.07
CA ASP A 444 -1.71 16.74 -13.51
C ASP A 444 -1.06 15.61 -14.34
N SER A 445 0.14 15.17 -13.97
CA SER A 445 0.80 14.02 -14.58
C SER A 445 -0.01 12.73 -14.41
N TRP A 446 -0.57 12.51 -13.22
CA TRP A 446 -1.43 11.35 -12.96
C TRP A 446 -2.71 11.40 -13.79
N ARG A 447 -3.37 12.55 -13.91
CA ARG A 447 -4.56 12.74 -14.76
C ARG A 447 -4.25 12.43 -16.22
N ALA A 448 -3.17 12.97 -16.76
CA ALA A 448 -2.75 12.74 -18.14
C ALA A 448 -2.26 11.30 -18.42
N SER A 449 -1.82 10.57 -17.38
CA SER A 449 -1.26 9.22 -17.52
C SER A 449 -2.32 8.15 -17.79
N GLN A 450 -2.12 7.35 -18.85
CA GLN A 450 -2.97 6.18 -19.13
C GLN A 450 -2.67 5.00 -18.20
N THR A 451 -1.45 4.87 -17.69
CA THR A 451 -1.12 3.84 -16.70
C THR A 451 -1.65 4.21 -15.31
N GLY A 452 -1.82 5.51 -15.04
CA GLY A 452 -2.12 6.06 -13.72
C GLY A 452 -0.85 6.32 -12.94
N LEU A 453 -0.60 5.53 -11.88
CA LEU A 453 0.62 5.70 -11.06
C LEU A 453 1.89 5.39 -11.86
N ASN A 454 2.96 6.14 -11.58
CA ASN A 454 4.28 5.78 -12.09
C ASN A 454 4.81 4.47 -11.45
N PRO A 455 5.76 3.76 -12.10
CA PRO A 455 6.22 2.44 -11.63
C PRO A 455 6.81 2.44 -10.21
N VAL A 456 7.55 3.49 -9.85
CA VAL A 456 8.17 3.63 -8.53
C VAL A 456 7.09 3.71 -7.44
N GLN A 457 6.10 4.58 -7.67
CA GLN A 457 5.00 4.79 -6.75
C GLN A 457 4.08 3.57 -6.67
N ALA A 458 3.83 2.89 -7.80
CA ALA A 458 3.08 1.64 -7.82
C ALA A 458 3.78 0.53 -7.02
N GLY A 459 5.10 0.39 -7.14
CA GLY A 459 5.86 -0.57 -6.35
C GLY A 459 5.79 -0.27 -4.85
N MET A 460 6.01 0.99 -4.47
CA MET A 460 6.10 1.39 -3.06
C MET A 460 4.74 1.47 -2.35
N GLN A 461 3.74 2.09 -2.98
CA GLN A 461 2.47 2.43 -2.33
C GLN A 461 1.34 1.44 -2.63
N ILE A 462 1.53 0.51 -3.57
CA ILE A 462 0.53 -0.51 -3.92
C ILE A 462 1.07 -1.91 -3.63
N ALA A 463 2.15 -2.32 -4.30
CA ALA A 463 2.61 -3.71 -4.24
C ALA A 463 3.08 -4.11 -2.82
N ILE A 464 3.84 -3.25 -2.13
CA ILE A 464 4.30 -3.55 -0.76
C ILE A 464 3.12 -3.64 0.22
N PRO A 465 2.20 -2.65 0.32
CA PRO A 465 1.03 -2.77 1.19
C PRO A 465 0.14 -3.98 0.86
N GLU A 466 0.02 -4.38 -0.40
CA GLU A 466 -0.74 -5.58 -0.79
C GLU A 466 -0.18 -6.87 -0.17
N ILE A 467 1.14 -6.96 0.04
CA ILE A 467 1.80 -8.10 0.71
C ILE A 467 1.45 -8.12 2.20
N ASP A 468 1.24 -6.95 2.83
CA ASP A 468 0.76 -6.86 4.22
C ASP A 468 -0.75 -7.10 4.35
N GLY A 469 -1.44 -7.39 3.26
CA GLY A 469 -2.89 -7.60 3.23
C GLY A 469 -3.71 -6.32 3.05
N ALA A 470 -3.10 -5.19 2.72
CA ALA A 470 -3.84 -3.96 2.47
C ALA A 470 -4.73 -4.08 1.21
N THR A 471 -5.93 -3.50 1.31
CA THR A 471 -6.88 -3.38 0.20
C THR A 471 -7.18 -1.92 -0.16
N GLU A 472 -7.91 -1.73 -1.25
CA GLU A 472 -8.39 -0.44 -1.77
C GLU A 472 -7.30 0.64 -1.96
N PRO A 473 -6.41 0.49 -2.98
CA PRO A 473 -5.40 1.49 -3.33
C PRO A 473 -6.03 2.76 -3.95
N PHE A 474 -6.73 3.54 -3.13
CA PHE A 474 -7.58 4.65 -3.54
C PHE A 474 -6.82 5.98 -3.50
N ILE A 475 -6.81 6.72 -4.62
CA ILE A 475 -6.16 8.04 -4.69
C ILE A 475 -7.06 9.10 -4.05
N TYR A 476 -6.54 9.85 -3.07
CA TYR A 476 -7.32 10.89 -2.36
C TYR A 476 -6.69 12.31 -2.41
N GLY A 477 -5.42 12.43 -2.82
CA GLY A 477 -4.72 13.71 -2.86
C GLY A 477 -3.36 13.59 -3.52
N GLY A 478 -2.64 14.71 -3.64
CA GLY A 478 -1.32 14.72 -4.25
C GLY A 478 -0.74 16.11 -4.48
N LEU A 479 0.49 16.18 -4.98
CA LEU A 479 1.14 17.45 -5.33
C LEU A 479 0.56 18.04 -6.63
N PRO A 480 0.13 19.30 -6.66
CA PRO A 480 -0.17 19.99 -7.92
C PRO A 480 1.12 20.34 -8.67
N GLU A 481 1.06 20.52 -10.00
CA GLU A 481 2.25 20.81 -10.84
C GLU A 481 3.08 22.01 -10.36
N ARG A 482 2.44 23.09 -9.91
CA ARG A 482 3.10 24.28 -9.34
C ARG A 482 2.98 24.36 -7.82
N GLY A 483 2.60 23.25 -7.19
CA GLY A 483 2.39 23.14 -5.76
C GLY A 483 3.67 22.96 -4.97
N VAL A 484 3.57 23.24 -3.67
CA VAL A 484 4.68 23.07 -2.72
C VAL A 484 4.32 22.11 -1.59
N GLU A 485 3.07 21.65 -1.56
CA GLU A 485 2.50 20.71 -0.61
C GLU A 485 1.36 19.93 -1.29
N PRO A 486 1.02 18.73 -0.78
CA PRO A 486 -0.10 17.98 -1.29
C PRO A 486 -1.45 18.71 -1.05
N VAL A 487 -2.34 18.62 -2.03
CA VAL A 487 -3.71 19.13 -1.98
C VAL A 487 -4.71 17.99 -2.09
N PRO A 488 -5.92 18.13 -1.53
CA PRO A 488 -6.95 17.11 -1.66
C PRO A 488 -7.51 17.02 -3.07
N LEU A 489 -8.01 15.83 -3.41
CA LEU A 489 -8.98 15.62 -4.47
C LEU A 489 -10.35 15.46 -3.81
N ASP A 490 -11.12 16.54 -3.69
CA ASP A 490 -12.31 16.60 -2.83
C ASP A 490 -13.37 15.55 -3.17
N ASP A 491 -13.61 15.31 -4.47
CA ASP A 491 -14.53 14.27 -4.96
C ASP A 491 -14.09 12.87 -4.53
N ARG A 492 -12.78 12.62 -4.55
CA ARG A 492 -12.16 11.37 -4.15
C ARG A 492 -12.23 11.18 -2.64
N CYS A 493 -11.91 12.21 -1.85
CA CYS A 493 -12.03 12.17 -0.39
C CYS A 493 -13.46 11.80 0.04
N LEU A 494 -14.47 12.43 -0.58
CA LEU A 494 -15.88 12.13 -0.29
C LEU A 494 -16.27 10.72 -0.71
N ARG A 495 -15.89 10.28 -1.91
CA ARG A 495 -16.17 8.92 -2.40
C ARG A 495 -15.54 7.87 -1.49
N TYR A 496 -14.29 8.07 -1.06
CA TYR A 496 -13.62 7.15 -0.15
C TYR A 496 -14.27 7.11 1.23
N ALA A 497 -14.66 8.26 1.79
CA ALA A 497 -15.40 8.32 3.05
C ALA A 497 -16.71 7.51 3.00
N ARG A 498 -17.47 7.60 1.89
CA ARG A 498 -18.69 6.82 1.69
C ARG A 498 -18.43 5.32 1.56
N ARG A 499 -17.34 4.92 0.89
CA ARG A 499 -16.91 3.52 0.85
C ARG A 499 -16.60 2.99 2.24
N LEU A 500 -15.85 3.74 3.06
CA LEU A 500 -15.56 3.38 4.45
C LEU A 500 -16.84 3.22 5.28
N LYS A 501 -17.83 4.10 5.07
CA LYS A 501 -19.15 4.00 5.72
C LYS A 501 -19.92 2.75 5.31
N ARG A 502 -19.91 2.36 4.02
CA ARG A 502 -20.54 1.11 3.57
C ARG A 502 -19.87 -0.11 4.23
N TRP A 503 -18.55 -0.13 4.32
CA TRP A 503 -17.83 -1.16 5.06
C TRP A 503 -18.17 -1.20 6.56
N ASN A 504 -18.37 -0.05 7.22
CA ASN A 504 -18.84 -0.02 8.61
C ASN A 504 -20.25 -0.57 8.74
N ARG A 505 -21.15 -0.28 7.80
CA ARG A 505 -22.50 -0.85 7.79
C ARG A 505 -22.46 -2.38 7.73
N LEU A 506 -21.59 -2.97 6.90
CA LEU A 506 -21.42 -4.43 6.84
C LEU A 506 -20.98 -5.05 8.17
N GLN A 507 -20.22 -4.32 8.99
CA GLN A 507 -19.77 -4.81 10.29
C GLN A 507 -20.81 -4.66 11.40
N THR A 508 -21.74 -3.72 11.27
CA THR A 508 -22.58 -3.23 12.39
C THR A 508 -24.06 -3.47 12.21
N ALA A 509 -24.55 -3.57 10.97
CA ALA A 509 -25.96 -3.83 10.72
C ALA A 509 -26.33 -5.28 11.09
N PRO A 510 -27.59 -5.51 11.52
CA PRO A 510 -28.13 -6.86 11.65
C PRO A 510 -27.99 -7.64 10.33
N ARG A 511 -27.54 -8.89 10.39
CA ARG A 511 -27.27 -9.72 9.20
C ARG A 511 -28.51 -9.90 8.31
N ASN A 512 -29.68 -10.04 8.92
CA ASN A 512 -30.96 -10.14 8.23
C ASN A 512 -31.43 -8.82 7.58
N GLU A 513 -30.73 -7.72 7.82
CA GLU A 513 -31.00 -6.43 7.18
C GLU A 513 -30.07 -6.13 5.99
N LEU A 514 -29.03 -6.93 5.76
CA LEU A 514 -28.04 -6.68 4.73
C LEU A 514 -28.49 -7.18 3.35
N ASN A 515 -28.39 -6.31 2.34
CA ASN A 515 -28.63 -6.67 0.95
C ASN A 515 -27.30 -7.10 0.30
N ILE A 516 -27.18 -8.37 -0.09
CA ILE A 516 -25.95 -8.90 -0.69
C ILE A 516 -26.20 -9.25 -2.16
N ALA A 517 -25.34 -8.78 -3.06
CA ALA A 517 -25.39 -9.15 -4.47
C ALA A 517 -24.27 -10.14 -4.82
N LEU A 518 -24.62 -11.37 -5.20
CA LEU A 518 -23.71 -12.35 -5.78
C LEU A 518 -23.71 -12.19 -7.30
N VAL A 519 -22.56 -11.90 -7.91
CA VAL A 519 -22.44 -11.65 -9.35
C VAL A 519 -21.74 -12.83 -10.02
N LEU A 520 -22.44 -13.45 -10.97
CA LEU A 520 -21.97 -14.58 -11.76
C LEU A 520 -21.44 -14.12 -13.12
N PHE A 521 -20.44 -14.85 -13.62
CA PHE A 521 -19.81 -14.60 -14.92
C PHE A 521 -20.12 -15.66 -15.96
N CYS A 522 -19.72 -15.37 -17.19
CA CYS A 522 -19.65 -16.32 -18.29
C CYS A 522 -18.18 -16.49 -18.68
N PHE A 523 -17.60 -17.67 -18.43
CA PHE A 523 -16.21 -17.96 -18.80
C PHE A 523 -16.08 -19.16 -19.76
N PRO A 524 -15.37 -19.04 -20.91
CA PRO A 524 -14.68 -17.85 -21.41
C PRO A 524 -15.62 -16.70 -21.78
N PRO A 525 -15.17 -15.43 -21.73
CA PRO A 525 -16.01 -14.29 -22.08
C PRO A 525 -16.64 -14.45 -23.47
N ASN A 526 -17.93 -14.15 -23.60
CA ASN A 526 -18.74 -14.27 -24.82
C ASN A 526 -18.89 -15.70 -25.42
N LYS A 527 -18.27 -16.74 -24.84
CA LYS A 527 -18.30 -18.12 -25.36
C LYS A 527 -18.72 -19.17 -24.32
N GLY A 528 -18.50 -18.88 -23.05
CA GLY A 528 -18.81 -19.74 -21.93
C GLY A 528 -20.28 -19.72 -21.54
N ASN A 529 -20.68 -20.73 -20.76
CA ASN A 529 -22.01 -20.77 -20.17
C ASN A 529 -22.09 -19.83 -18.95
N ILE A 530 -23.29 -19.35 -18.63
CA ILE A 530 -23.52 -18.60 -17.40
C ILE A 530 -23.20 -19.50 -16.20
N GLY A 531 -22.46 -18.96 -15.23
CA GLY A 531 -22.07 -19.71 -14.04
C GLY A 531 -20.94 -20.68 -14.31
N THR A 532 -19.98 -20.31 -15.16
CA THR A 532 -18.69 -21.00 -15.28
C THR A 532 -17.57 -20.06 -14.84
N ALA A 533 -16.58 -20.62 -14.14
CA ALA A 533 -15.37 -19.93 -13.71
C ALA A 533 -14.20 -20.92 -13.76
N ALA A 534 -12.97 -20.42 -13.84
CA ALA A 534 -11.80 -21.29 -13.88
C ALA A 534 -11.75 -22.14 -12.60
N ASP A 535 -11.70 -23.47 -12.79
CA ASP A 535 -11.49 -24.43 -11.71
C ASP A 535 -12.53 -24.36 -10.58
N LEU A 536 -13.73 -23.83 -10.85
CA LEU A 536 -14.81 -23.67 -9.85
C LEU A 536 -16.17 -24.12 -10.40
N ASP A 537 -16.82 -25.01 -9.66
CA ASP A 537 -18.22 -25.36 -9.90
C ASP A 537 -19.15 -24.31 -9.27
N VAL A 538 -19.56 -23.32 -10.07
CA VAL A 538 -20.15 -22.08 -9.56
C VAL A 538 -21.49 -22.31 -8.87
N PHE A 539 -22.43 -23.03 -9.48
CA PHE A 539 -23.77 -23.19 -8.90
C PHE A 539 -23.77 -23.96 -7.57
N PRO A 540 -23.07 -25.09 -7.41
CA PRO A 540 -22.89 -25.74 -6.12
C PRO A 540 -22.18 -24.85 -5.10
N SER A 541 -21.13 -24.12 -5.51
CA SER A 541 -20.41 -23.22 -4.61
C SER A 541 -21.29 -22.08 -4.11
N VAL A 542 -22.07 -21.46 -5.00
CA VAL A 542 -23.05 -20.41 -4.67
C VAL A 542 -24.15 -20.99 -3.78
N TRP A 543 -24.71 -22.17 -4.09
CA TRP A 543 -25.74 -22.79 -3.27
C TRP A 543 -25.26 -23.09 -1.84
N GLN A 544 -24.04 -23.60 -1.68
CA GLN A 544 -23.42 -23.79 -0.36
C GLN A 544 -23.19 -22.45 0.36
N THR A 545 -22.79 -21.41 -0.38
CA THR A 545 -22.64 -20.06 0.17
C THR A 545 -23.98 -19.51 0.67
N LEU A 546 -25.07 -19.66 -0.10
CA LEU A 546 -26.42 -19.24 0.29
C LEU A 546 -26.89 -19.99 1.54
N ARG A 547 -26.64 -21.30 1.61
CA ARG A 547 -26.95 -22.12 2.78
C ARG A 547 -26.22 -21.60 4.00
N LYS A 548 -24.91 -21.34 3.89
CA LYS A 548 -24.10 -20.82 4.99
C LYS A 548 -24.56 -19.42 5.43
N LEU A 549 -24.88 -18.53 4.50
CA LEU A 549 -25.45 -17.21 4.80
C LEU A 549 -26.77 -17.34 5.57
N LYS A 550 -27.66 -18.24 5.14
CA LYS A 550 -28.92 -18.52 5.85
C LYS A 550 -28.66 -19.01 7.28
N ASP A 551 -27.75 -19.97 7.44
CA ASP A 551 -27.38 -20.53 8.75
C ASP A 551 -26.75 -19.46 9.67
N ASP A 552 -26.05 -18.48 9.09
CA ASP A 552 -25.45 -17.35 9.80
C ASP A 552 -26.43 -16.21 10.11
N GLY A 553 -27.71 -16.33 9.70
CA GLY A 553 -28.80 -15.41 10.04
C GLY A 553 -29.05 -14.30 9.01
N TYR A 554 -28.55 -14.44 7.78
CA TYR A 554 -28.97 -13.58 6.66
C TYR A 554 -30.35 -14.00 6.15
N ASP A 555 -31.09 -13.04 5.58
CA ASP A 555 -32.40 -13.31 4.97
C ASP A 555 -32.23 -13.90 3.56
N VAL A 556 -32.30 -15.24 3.48
CA VAL A 556 -32.05 -16.01 2.26
C VAL A 556 -33.16 -17.03 2.00
N GLU A 557 -33.82 -16.91 0.85
CA GLU A 557 -34.72 -17.92 0.32
C GLU A 557 -33.92 -19.01 -0.41
N LEU A 558 -33.44 -20.00 0.33
CA LEU A 558 -32.59 -21.07 -0.20
C LEU A 558 -33.38 -22.01 -1.16
N PRO A 559 -32.97 -22.18 -2.43
CA PRO A 559 -33.54 -23.18 -3.33
C PRO A 559 -33.24 -24.61 -2.88
N ASP A 560 -34.07 -25.58 -3.28
CA ASP A 560 -33.96 -26.98 -2.84
C ASP A 560 -32.62 -27.65 -3.17
N SER A 561 -31.97 -27.22 -4.25
CA SER A 561 -30.67 -27.73 -4.69
C SER A 561 -29.93 -26.75 -5.60
N ALA A 562 -28.63 -27.00 -5.83
CA ALA A 562 -27.85 -26.25 -6.81
C ALA A 562 -28.44 -26.34 -8.24
N ALA A 563 -29.05 -27.48 -8.60
CA ALA A 563 -29.73 -27.66 -9.88
C ALA A 563 -31.00 -26.79 -9.97
N ALA A 564 -31.79 -26.73 -8.88
CA ALA A 564 -32.97 -25.85 -8.81
C ALA A 564 -32.56 -24.36 -8.89
N LEU A 565 -31.47 -23.97 -8.21
CA LEU A 565 -30.90 -22.63 -8.33
C LEU A 565 -30.52 -22.31 -9.78
N ARG A 566 -29.82 -23.22 -10.46
CA ARG A 566 -29.44 -23.05 -11.87
C ARG A 566 -30.66 -22.85 -12.78
N GLU A 567 -31.69 -23.65 -12.59
CA GLU A 567 -32.92 -23.57 -13.38
C GLU A 567 -33.66 -22.24 -13.16
N GLN A 568 -33.72 -21.76 -11.92
CA GLN A 568 -34.31 -20.47 -11.58
C GLN A 568 -33.54 -19.29 -12.18
N VAL A 569 -32.20 -19.36 -12.20
CA VAL A 569 -31.34 -18.29 -12.75
C VAL A 569 -31.34 -18.28 -14.27
N ILE A 570 -31.20 -19.43 -14.92
CA ILE A 570 -31.00 -19.52 -16.38
C ILE A 570 -32.33 -19.69 -17.12
N GLY A 571 -33.22 -20.57 -16.65
CA GLY A 571 -34.50 -20.86 -17.29
C GLY A 571 -35.53 -19.77 -16.99
N GLY A 572 -36.02 -19.76 -15.74
CA GLY A 572 -36.93 -18.73 -15.21
C GLY A 572 -37.92 -18.16 -16.22
N ASN A 573 -37.90 -16.83 -16.39
CA ASN A 573 -38.70 -16.12 -17.39
C ASN A 573 -37.91 -15.72 -18.66
N ALA A 574 -36.76 -16.35 -18.92
CA ALA A 574 -35.81 -15.91 -19.95
C ALA A 574 -36.44 -15.88 -21.36
N ASP A 575 -37.19 -16.94 -21.71
CA ASP A 575 -37.87 -17.05 -23.02
C ASP A 575 -38.87 -15.91 -23.27
N ARG A 576 -39.55 -15.44 -22.21
CA ARG A 576 -40.53 -14.35 -22.30
C ARG A 576 -39.90 -13.03 -22.75
N PHE A 577 -38.65 -12.81 -22.39
CA PHE A 577 -37.93 -11.57 -22.67
C PHE A 577 -36.84 -11.76 -23.73
N SER A 578 -36.76 -12.95 -24.33
CA SER A 578 -35.68 -13.34 -25.24
C SER A 578 -34.30 -13.03 -24.66
N SER A 579 -34.13 -13.26 -23.35
CA SER A 579 -32.90 -13.03 -22.61
C SER A 579 -32.14 -14.34 -22.39
N THR A 580 -30.87 -14.23 -22.01
CA THR A 580 -29.99 -15.38 -21.74
C THR A 580 -30.20 -16.00 -20.35
N ALA A 581 -30.86 -15.27 -19.45
CA ALA A 581 -31.18 -15.69 -18.09
C ALA A 581 -32.48 -15.02 -17.62
N ASN A 582 -32.97 -15.44 -16.45
CA ASN A 582 -34.12 -14.84 -15.80
C ASN A 582 -33.93 -13.33 -15.62
N VAL A 583 -34.97 -12.55 -15.94
CA VAL A 583 -35.01 -11.10 -15.75
C VAL A 583 -35.60 -10.81 -14.37
N ALA A 584 -34.77 -10.26 -13.49
CA ALA A 584 -35.20 -9.80 -12.16
C ALA A 584 -35.79 -8.39 -12.19
N TYR A 585 -35.26 -7.53 -13.07
CA TYR A 585 -35.66 -6.13 -13.10
C TYR A 585 -35.61 -5.56 -14.52
N ARG A 586 -36.55 -4.66 -14.82
CA ARG A 586 -36.68 -3.94 -16.09
C ARG A 586 -36.54 -2.46 -15.79
N MET A 587 -35.42 -1.87 -16.21
CA MET A 587 -35.09 -0.48 -15.96
C MET A 587 -35.51 0.37 -17.16
N THR A 588 -36.35 1.38 -16.90
CA THR A 588 -36.73 2.34 -17.92
C THR A 588 -35.54 3.25 -18.29
N VAL A 589 -35.53 3.79 -19.51
CA VAL A 589 -34.46 4.73 -19.94
C VAL A 589 -34.43 5.98 -19.05
N ASP A 590 -35.58 6.45 -18.60
CA ASP A 590 -35.66 7.63 -17.71
C ASP A 590 -35.07 7.35 -16.33
N GLU A 591 -35.33 6.18 -15.77
CA GLU A 591 -34.71 5.74 -14.52
C GLU A 591 -33.21 5.54 -14.66
N TYR A 592 -32.78 4.91 -15.77
CA TYR A 592 -31.37 4.75 -16.09
C TYR A 592 -30.64 6.10 -16.18
N ARG A 593 -31.22 7.09 -16.90
CA ARG A 593 -30.66 8.45 -16.99
C ARG A 593 -30.65 9.20 -15.66
N ARG A 594 -31.62 8.93 -14.78
CA ARG A 594 -31.68 9.53 -13.44
C ARG A 594 -30.55 9.01 -12.53
N HIS A 595 -30.19 7.74 -12.65
CA HIS A 595 -29.20 7.09 -11.78
C HIS A 595 -27.79 7.04 -12.38
N CYS A 596 -27.64 7.22 -13.69
CA CYS A 596 -26.36 7.19 -14.40
C CYS A 596 -26.04 8.57 -15.03
N PRO A 597 -25.12 9.36 -14.47
CA PRO A 597 -24.74 10.65 -15.08
C PRO A 597 -23.90 10.50 -16.37
N TYR A 598 -23.33 9.31 -16.61
CA TYR A 598 -22.38 9.05 -17.71
C TYR A 598 -23.05 8.56 -19.01
N VAL A 599 -24.39 8.62 -19.10
CA VAL A 599 -25.12 8.16 -20.30
C VAL A 599 -24.63 8.79 -21.60
N PRO A 600 -24.32 10.11 -21.67
CA PRO A 600 -23.83 10.72 -22.92
C PRO A 600 -22.52 10.09 -23.45
N GLU A 601 -21.60 9.72 -22.56
CA GLU A 601 -20.35 9.04 -22.93
C GLU A 601 -20.59 7.60 -23.44
N ILE A 602 -21.64 6.95 -22.95
CA ILE A 602 -22.03 5.62 -23.42
C ILE A 602 -22.75 5.74 -24.78
N GLU A 603 -23.61 6.75 -24.94
CA GLU A 603 -24.36 6.97 -26.18
C GLU A 603 -23.45 7.31 -27.36
N SER A 604 -22.28 7.93 -27.14
CA SER A 604 -21.31 8.19 -28.20
C SER A 604 -20.68 6.93 -28.80
N GLU A 605 -20.65 5.82 -28.05
CA GLU A 605 -20.07 4.54 -28.49
C GLU A 605 -21.16 3.53 -28.90
N TRP A 606 -22.28 3.50 -28.15
CA TRP A 606 -23.30 2.46 -28.27
C TRP A 606 -24.65 2.93 -28.84
N GLY A 607 -24.76 4.21 -29.21
CA GLY A 607 -26.00 4.83 -29.65
C GLY A 607 -26.97 5.09 -28.49
N ALA A 608 -28.20 5.52 -28.78
CA ALA A 608 -29.15 5.91 -27.75
C ALA A 608 -29.55 4.73 -26.82
N ALA A 609 -29.72 5.02 -25.52
CA ALA A 609 -30.29 4.07 -24.57
C ALA A 609 -31.72 3.66 -25.00
N PRO A 610 -32.12 2.38 -24.83
CA PRO A 610 -31.47 1.30 -24.06
C PRO A 610 -30.40 0.52 -24.84
N GLY A 611 -30.09 0.87 -26.09
CA GLY A 611 -29.23 0.07 -26.95
C GLY A 611 -29.87 -1.27 -27.37
N ARG A 612 -29.03 -2.23 -27.78
CA ARG A 612 -29.47 -3.56 -28.27
C ARG A 612 -29.13 -4.72 -27.32
N ILE A 613 -28.14 -4.54 -26.45
CA ILE A 613 -27.63 -5.59 -25.56
C ILE A 613 -28.35 -5.49 -24.22
N ASN A 614 -28.90 -6.61 -23.74
CA ASN A 614 -29.73 -6.69 -22.53
C ASN A 614 -30.86 -5.66 -22.56
N SER A 615 -31.61 -5.63 -23.66
CA SER A 615 -32.73 -4.71 -23.84
C SER A 615 -33.94 -5.42 -24.43
N PHE A 616 -35.13 -5.13 -23.94
CA PHE A 616 -36.38 -5.64 -24.51
C PHE A 616 -37.51 -4.61 -24.32
N GLY A 617 -38.32 -4.39 -25.35
CA GLY A 617 -39.48 -3.50 -25.27
C GLY A 617 -39.14 -2.04 -24.90
N GLY A 618 -37.95 -1.55 -25.23
CA GLY A 618 -37.52 -0.18 -24.90
C GLY A 618 -36.91 -0.01 -23.50
N GLU A 619 -36.70 -1.11 -22.77
CA GLU A 619 -36.14 -1.09 -21.42
C GLU A 619 -34.84 -1.90 -21.33
N LEU A 620 -34.05 -1.63 -20.30
CA LEU A 620 -32.82 -2.34 -19.95
C LEU A 620 -33.14 -3.51 -19.01
N LEU A 621 -32.63 -4.69 -19.33
CA LEU A 621 -32.87 -5.92 -18.60
C LEU A 621 -31.74 -6.20 -17.61
N ILE A 622 -32.10 -6.34 -16.34
CA ILE A 622 -31.20 -6.80 -15.28
C ILE A 622 -31.50 -8.29 -15.06
N GLN A 623 -30.54 -9.11 -15.48
CA GLN A 623 -30.65 -10.56 -15.40
C GLN A 623 -30.17 -11.07 -14.03
N GLY A 624 -30.93 -11.98 -13.43
CA GLY A 624 -30.68 -12.52 -12.10
C GLY A 624 -31.96 -12.99 -11.41
N ILE A 625 -31.86 -13.29 -10.12
CA ILE A 625 -32.98 -13.64 -9.24
C ILE A 625 -32.78 -13.04 -7.85
N GLN A 626 -33.87 -12.62 -7.22
CA GLN A 626 -33.90 -12.20 -5.82
C GLN A 626 -34.32 -13.36 -4.94
N LEU A 627 -33.57 -13.66 -3.88
CA LEU A 627 -33.82 -14.71 -2.90
C LEU A 627 -33.77 -14.12 -1.49
N GLY A 628 -34.89 -13.59 -1.00
CA GLY A 628 -34.91 -12.79 0.24
C GLY A 628 -34.16 -11.46 0.04
N ARG A 629 -33.10 -11.22 0.82
CA ARG A 629 -32.20 -10.06 0.65
C ARG A 629 -30.91 -10.37 -0.12
N VAL A 630 -30.77 -11.59 -0.64
CA VAL A 630 -29.65 -11.94 -1.51
C VAL A 630 -30.09 -11.89 -2.97
N PHE A 631 -29.43 -11.06 -3.75
CA PHE A 631 -29.60 -10.99 -5.20
C PHE A 631 -28.52 -11.81 -5.89
N ILE A 632 -28.88 -12.66 -6.85
CA ILE A 632 -27.93 -13.37 -7.71
C ILE A 632 -28.06 -12.78 -9.10
N GLY A 633 -27.08 -11.98 -9.50
CA GLY A 633 -27.04 -11.29 -10.79
C GLY A 633 -26.15 -11.99 -11.80
N VAL A 634 -26.53 -11.95 -13.08
CA VAL A 634 -25.68 -12.36 -14.19
C VAL A 634 -25.03 -11.12 -14.76
N GLN A 635 -23.69 -11.03 -14.67
CA GLN A 635 -22.96 -9.91 -15.24
C GLN A 635 -23.18 -9.87 -16.76
N PRO A 636 -23.56 -8.70 -17.33
CA PRO A 636 -23.64 -8.56 -18.77
C PRO A 636 -22.28 -8.79 -19.45
N THR A 637 -22.31 -9.16 -20.73
CA THR A 637 -21.09 -9.37 -21.51
C THR A 637 -20.34 -8.05 -21.73
N PHE A 638 -19.10 -8.13 -22.24
CA PHE A 638 -18.33 -6.93 -22.59
C PHE A 638 -18.98 -6.09 -23.70
N GLY A 639 -19.75 -6.73 -24.59
CA GLY A 639 -20.24 -6.14 -25.84
C GLY A 639 -19.19 -6.06 -26.96
N PHE A 640 -17.90 -6.24 -26.64
CA PHE A 640 -16.79 -6.28 -27.61
C PHE A 640 -16.37 -7.72 -27.93
N GLU A 641 -16.02 -7.99 -29.19
CA GLU A 641 -15.42 -9.26 -29.61
C GLU A 641 -13.89 -9.21 -29.50
N GLY A 642 -13.26 -10.26 -28.94
CA GLY A 642 -11.80 -10.40 -28.86
C GLY A 642 -11.27 -10.61 -27.45
N ASP A 643 -9.97 -10.33 -27.26
CA ASP A 643 -9.24 -10.48 -26.00
C ASP A 643 -9.56 -9.33 -25.02
N PRO A 644 -10.13 -9.61 -23.82
CA PRO A 644 -10.43 -8.61 -22.80
C PRO A 644 -9.22 -7.78 -22.36
N MET A 645 -8.00 -8.34 -22.40
CA MET A 645 -6.79 -7.62 -22.03
C MET A 645 -6.51 -6.44 -22.97
N ARG A 646 -6.90 -6.55 -24.25
CA ARG A 646 -6.78 -5.42 -25.20
C ARG A 646 -7.69 -4.27 -24.83
N LEU A 647 -8.82 -4.54 -24.16
CA LEU A 647 -9.76 -3.53 -23.71
C LEU A 647 -9.19 -2.65 -22.61
N MET A 648 -8.40 -3.22 -21.70
CA MET A 648 -7.64 -2.45 -20.71
C MET A 648 -6.58 -1.53 -21.34
N MET A 649 -6.08 -1.89 -22.52
CA MET A 649 -5.08 -1.10 -23.25
C MET A 649 -5.73 -0.12 -24.24
N ALA A 650 -7.05 -0.16 -24.40
CA ALA A 650 -7.77 0.71 -25.32
C ALA A 650 -7.76 2.16 -24.80
N ARG A 651 -7.50 3.11 -25.70
CA ARG A 651 -7.48 4.55 -25.39
C ARG A 651 -8.88 5.14 -25.21
N SER A 652 -9.90 4.45 -25.72
CA SER A 652 -11.30 4.84 -25.69
C SER A 652 -12.16 3.59 -25.57
N GLY A 653 -13.41 3.79 -25.20
CA GLY A 653 -14.39 2.73 -25.00
C GLY A 653 -15.22 2.99 -23.76
N ALA A 654 -16.48 2.61 -23.84
CA ALA A 654 -17.43 2.66 -22.75
C ALA A 654 -18.08 1.28 -22.58
N PRO A 655 -18.53 0.91 -21.37
CA PRO A 655 -19.43 -0.23 -21.21
C PRO A 655 -20.73 0.06 -21.95
N HIS A 656 -21.36 -0.95 -22.53
CA HIS A 656 -22.69 -0.80 -23.13
C HIS A 656 -23.75 -0.50 -22.05
N HIS A 657 -24.91 0.03 -22.46
CA HIS A 657 -25.96 0.47 -21.52
C HIS A 657 -26.38 -0.61 -20.53
N GLY A 658 -26.64 -1.84 -20.99
CA GLY A 658 -26.97 -2.97 -20.11
C GLY A 658 -25.95 -3.23 -18.99
N PHE A 659 -24.66 -3.08 -19.27
CA PHE A 659 -23.59 -3.26 -18.28
C PHE A 659 -23.62 -2.15 -17.22
N MET A 660 -23.75 -0.89 -17.63
CA MET A 660 -23.87 0.24 -16.69
C MET A 660 -25.20 0.17 -15.90
N ALA A 661 -26.29 -0.26 -16.54
CA ALA A 661 -27.59 -0.41 -15.90
C ALA A 661 -27.56 -1.49 -14.81
N PHE A 662 -26.87 -2.61 -15.05
CA PHE A 662 -26.65 -3.66 -14.06
C PHE A 662 -26.03 -3.11 -12.77
N TYR A 663 -24.90 -2.41 -12.88
CA TYR A 663 -24.24 -1.86 -11.69
C TYR A 663 -24.98 -0.66 -11.07
N SER A 664 -25.66 0.14 -11.88
CA SER A 664 -26.56 1.19 -11.38
C SER A 664 -27.71 0.61 -10.57
N TYR A 665 -28.29 -0.50 -11.02
CA TYR A 665 -29.31 -1.23 -10.29
C TYR A 665 -28.78 -1.72 -8.93
N LEU A 666 -27.62 -2.39 -8.91
CA LEU A 666 -27.00 -2.87 -7.67
C LEU A 666 -26.77 -1.72 -6.67
N ALA A 667 -26.21 -0.61 -7.14
CA ALA A 667 -25.80 0.49 -6.28
C ALA A 667 -26.95 1.39 -5.81
N LYS A 668 -27.96 1.63 -6.67
CA LYS A 668 -28.96 2.70 -6.48
C LYS A 668 -30.40 2.23 -6.31
N ILE A 669 -30.74 1.06 -6.83
CA ILE A 669 -32.12 0.53 -6.81
C ILE A 669 -32.24 -0.62 -5.82
N LEU A 670 -31.45 -1.69 -6.01
CA LEU A 670 -31.29 -2.76 -5.03
C LEU A 670 -30.72 -2.23 -3.71
N ASN A 671 -29.88 -1.19 -3.81
CA ASN A 671 -29.15 -0.62 -2.70
C ASN A 671 -28.38 -1.72 -1.94
N ALA A 672 -27.56 -2.47 -2.69
CA ALA A 672 -26.71 -3.50 -2.15
C ALA A 672 -25.73 -2.93 -1.11
N ASP A 673 -25.57 -3.64 -0.01
CA ASP A 673 -24.59 -3.32 1.02
C ASP A 673 -23.19 -3.87 0.65
N ALA A 674 -23.14 -4.99 -0.09
CA ALA A 674 -21.92 -5.54 -0.67
C ALA A 674 -22.18 -6.25 -1.99
N VAL A 675 -21.15 -6.30 -2.84
CA VAL A 675 -21.10 -7.15 -4.02
C VAL A 675 -20.06 -8.24 -3.79
N VAL A 676 -20.43 -9.48 -4.07
CA VAL A 676 -19.53 -10.62 -4.11
C VAL A 676 -19.48 -11.13 -5.54
N HIS A 677 -18.35 -10.92 -6.19
CA HIS A 677 -18.10 -11.50 -7.50
C HIS A 677 -17.59 -12.94 -7.34
N VAL A 678 -18.15 -13.88 -8.10
CA VAL A 678 -17.90 -15.32 -7.92
C VAL A 678 -17.15 -15.89 -9.12
N GLY A 679 -15.88 -16.25 -8.90
CA GLY A 679 -15.01 -16.85 -9.90
C GLY A 679 -14.01 -15.85 -10.50
N THR A 680 -13.21 -16.31 -11.45
CA THR A 680 -12.18 -15.50 -12.12
C THR A 680 -12.70 -14.83 -13.40
N HIS A 681 -11.97 -13.80 -13.86
CA HIS A 681 -12.20 -13.10 -15.13
C HIS A 681 -13.51 -12.31 -15.24
N GLY A 682 -13.93 -11.60 -14.18
CA GLY A 682 -15.09 -10.72 -14.32
C GLY A 682 -14.79 -9.53 -15.22
N ALA A 683 -15.80 -9.02 -15.92
CA ALA A 683 -15.57 -8.04 -16.97
C ALA A 683 -15.26 -6.63 -16.45
N MET A 684 -15.69 -6.31 -15.22
CA MET A 684 -15.60 -4.97 -14.66
C MET A 684 -14.15 -4.49 -14.54
N GLU A 685 -13.24 -5.31 -13.99
CA GLU A 685 -11.86 -4.90 -13.77
C GLU A 685 -11.11 -4.61 -15.08
N PHE A 686 -11.56 -5.17 -16.21
CA PHE A 686 -10.96 -4.96 -17.52
C PHE A 686 -11.55 -3.78 -18.31
N MET A 687 -12.60 -3.13 -17.80
CA MET A 687 -13.23 -1.98 -18.48
C MET A 687 -12.26 -0.80 -18.63
N PRO A 688 -12.41 0.08 -19.65
CA PRO A 688 -11.40 1.09 -19.98
C PRO A 688 -11.11 2.07 -18.82
N GLY A 689 -9.84 2.48 -18.70
CA GLY A 689 -9.36 3.35 -17.64
C GLY A 689 -7.94 3.02 -17.18
N LYS A 690 -7.42 3.77 -16.21
CA LYS A 690 -6.03 3.67 -15.71
C LYS A 690 -5.70 2.28 -15.17
N GLN A 691 -4.50 1.76 -15.43
CA GLN A 691 -4.08 0.43 -14.96
C GLN A 691 -4.05 0.30 -13.43
N VAL A 692 -3.63 1.36 -12.73
CA VAL A 692 -3.59 1.42 -11.26
C VAL A 692 -3.76 2.86 -10.79
N GLY A 693 -4.33 3.06 -9.60
CA GLY A 693 -4.60 4.39 -9.07
C GLY A 693 -5.67 5.10 -9.88
N LEU A 694 -6.88 4.52 -9.88
CA LEU A 694 -7.99 5.01 -10.70
C LEU A 694 -8.43 6.43 -10.34
N SER A 695 -8.93 7.15 -11.35
CA SER A 695 -9.65 8.42 -11.22
C SER A 695 -11.17 8.18 -11.33
N GLY A 696 -11.98 9.21 -11.03
CA GLY A 696 -13.43 9.18 -11.26
C GLY A 696 -13.85 9.12 -12.74
N GLU A 697 -12.89 9.18 -13.67
CA GLU A 697 -13.11 8.98 -15.12
C GLU A 697 -12.95 7.52 -15.54
N CYS A 698 -12.37 6.67 -14.68
CA CYS A 698 -12.16 5.26 -14.99
C CYS A 698 -13.47 4.48 -14.84
N TRP A 699 -13.84 3.69 -15.85
CA TRP A 699 -15.07 2.91 -15.82
C TRP A 699 -15.17 1.95 -14.63
N PRO A 700 -14.12 1.21 -14.24
CA PRO A 700 -14.20 0.36 -13.06
C PRO A 700 -14.57 1.11 -11.77
N ASP A 701 -14.06 2.34 -11.56
CA ASP A 701 -14.43 3.19 -10.41
C ASP A 701 -15.89 3.65 -10.49
N ARG A 702 -16.35 4.03 -11.69
CA ARG A 702 -17.75 4.46 -11.93
C ARG A 702 -18.74 3.31 -11.74
N LEU A 703 -18.37 2.10 -12.16
CA LEU A 703 -19.21 0.90 -12.15
C LEU A 703 -19.37 0.35 -10.74
N ILE A 704 -18.27 0.13 -10.00
CA ILE A 704 -18.38 -0.35 -8.61
C ILE A 704 -18.90 0.74 -7.67
N ASP A 705 -18.70 2.01 -8.03
CA ASP A 705 -19.15 3.17 -7.29
C ASP A 705 -18.67 3.11 -5.81
N GLU A 706 -19.58 3.23 -4.86
CA GLU A 706 -19.28 3.23 -3.43
C GLU A 706 -19.36 1.81 -2.82
N LEU A 707 -19.64 0.77 -3.61
CA LEU A 707 -19.90 -0.58 -3.11
C LEU A 707 -18.62 -1.27 -2.59
N PRO A 708 -18.68 -1.87 -1.40
CA PRO A 708 -17.76 -2.92 -0.98
C PRO A 708 -17.76 -4.07 -1.99
N ASN A 709 -16.57 -4.48 -2.42
CA ASN A 709 -16.39 -5.51 -3.43
C ASN A 709 -15.56 -6.66 -2.86
N VAL A 710 -16.17 -7.82 -2.68
CA VAL A 710 -15.51 -9.08 -2.31
C VAL A 710 -15.43 -9.95 -3.56
N TYR A 711 -14.33 -10.67 -3.74
CA TYR A 711 -14.10 -11.47 -4.93
C TYR A 711 -13.60 -12.86 -4.57
N LEU A 712 -14.35 -13.89 -4.95
CA LEU A 712 -13.89 -15.27 -4.85
C LEU A 712 -12.98 -15.56 -6.05
N TYR A 713 -11.68 -15.73 -5.80
CA TYR A 713 -10.66 -15.83 -6.86
C TYR A 713 -9.82 -17.09 -6.71
N SER A 714 -9.36 -17.68 -7.82
CA SER A 714 -8.51 -18.87 -7.76
C SER A 714 -7.12 -18.55 -7.20
N VAL A 715 -6.61 -19.41 -6.31
CA VAL A 715 -5.25 -19.28 -5.74
C VAL A 715 -4.14 -19.36 -6.80
N ASN A 716 -4.38 -20.04 -7.93
CA ASN A 716 -3.39 -20.21 -9.00
C ASN A 716 -3.30 -19.02 -9.97
N ASN A 717 -4.15 -17.99 -9.82
CA ASN A 717 -4.20 -16.84 -10.73
C ASN A 717 -3.98 -15.49 -9.98
N PRO A 718 -2.80 -15.30 -9.34
CA PRO A 718 -2.51 -14.09 -8.58
C PRO A 718 -2.35 -12.85 -9.47
N SER A 719 -1.92 -13.02 -10.73
CA SER A 719 -1.69 -11.90 -11.66
C SER A 719 -2.97 -11.15 -11.96
N GLU A 720 -4.04 -11.84 -12.35
CA GLU A 720 -5.32 -11.20 -12.61
C GLU A 720 -6.08 -10.83 -11.34
N GLY A 721 -5.97 -11.62 -10.27
CA GLY A 721 -6.50 -11.24 -8.97
C GLY A 721 -5.97 -9.87 -8.52
N THR A 722 -4.68 -9.60 -8.77
CA THR A 722 -4.07 -8.29 -8.51
C THR A 722 -4.70 -7.17 -9.35
N ILE A 723 -5.14 -7.45 -10.59
CA ILE A 723 -5.88 -6.49 -11.43
C ILE A 723 -7.21 -6.16 -10.78
N ALA A 724 -7.96 -7.16 -10.30
CA ALA A 724 -9.21 -6.94 -9.57
C ALA A 724 -8.99 -6.09 -8.29
N LYS A 725 -7.95 -6.38 -7.49
CA LYS A 725 -7.61 -5.56 -6.31
C LYS A 725 -7.40 -4.09 -6.67
N ARG A 726 -6.65 -3.83 -7.75
CA ARG A 726 -6.20 -2.49 -8.14
C ARG A 726 -7.21 -1.70 -8.97
N ARG A 727 -8.12 -2.39 -9.68
CA ARG A 727 -9.09 -1.75 -10.59
C ARG A 727 -10.54 -1.85 -10.15
N SER A 728 -10.92 -2.81 -9.31
CA SER A 728 -12.31 -2.89 -8.79
C SER A 728 -12.39 -2.79 -7.28
N TYR A 729 -11.29 -2.42 -6.61
CA TYR A 729 -11.18 -2.30 -5.16
C TYR A 729 -11.54 -3.60 -4.43
N ALA A 730 -11.25 -4.73 -5.07
CA ALA A 730 -11.65 -6.04 -4.62
C ALA A 730 -10.87 -6.50 -3.38
N GLU A 731 -11.59 -7.06 -2.40
CA GLU A 731 -11.02 -7.89 -1.35
C GLU A 731 -11.10 -9.35 -1.79
N LEU A 732 -9.95 -9.96 -2.09
CA LEU A 732 -9.89 -11.31 -2.63
C LEU A 732 -9.96 -12.35 -1.52
N LEU A 733 -10.85 -13.31 -1.71
CA LEU A 733 -10.90 -14.56 -0.95
C LEU A 733 -10.52 -15.70 -1.88
N SER A 734 -9.38 -16.33 -1.60
CA SER A 734 -8.86 -17.40 -2.45
C SER A 734 -9.63 -18.71 -2.28
N TYR A 735 -9.94 -19.38 -3.38
CA TYR A 735 -10.36 -20.79 -3.38
C TYR A 735 -9.26 -21.69 -3.98
N LEU A 736 -9.25 -22.95 -3.55
CA LEU A 736 -8.31 -23.96 -4.03
C LEU A 736 -8.75 -24.50 -5.40
N THR A 737 -7.80 -24.78 -6.28
CA THR A 737 -8.05 -25.54 -7.51
C THR A 737 -8.49 -26.97 -7.19
N PRO A 738 -9.17 -27.67 -8.10
CA PRO A 738 -9.46 -29.09 -7.95
C PRO A 738 -8.19 -29.88 -7.59
N PRO A 739 -8.31 -30.94 -6.77
CA PRO A 739 -7.19 -31.82 -6.49
C PRO A 739 -6.68 -32.40 -7.81
N MET A 740 -5.37 -32.26 -8.05
CA MET A 740 -4.76 -32.76 -9.27
C MET A 740 -4.61 -34.28 -9.16
N GLU A 741 -5.06 -34.99 -10.19
CA GLU A 741 -4.83 -36.42 -10.36
C GLU A 741 -3.86 -36.68 -11.51
N ASN A 742 -3.13 -37.78 -11.43
CA ASN A 742 -2.37 -38.25 -12.58
C ASN A 742 -3.36 -38.65 -13.68
N ALA A 743 -3.22 -38.08 -14.89
CA ALA A 743 -4.08 -38.41 -16.03
C ALA A 743 -4.10 -39.91 -16.37
N GLY A 744 -3.09 -40.65 -15.93
CA GLY A 744 -2.96 -42.08 -16.16
C GLY A 744 -2.74 -42.40 -17.63
N VAL A 745 -2.95 -43.66 -17.98
CA VAL A 745 -3.06 -44.14 -19.36
C VAL A 745 -4.40 -44.82 -19.51
N TYR A 746 -5.08 -44.59 -20.63
CA TYR A 746 -6.41 -45.12 -20.89
C TYR A 746 -6.49 -45.67 -22.32
N ARG A 747 -7.40 -46.62 -22.53
CA ARG A 747 -7.66 -47.26 -23.83
C ARG A 747 -6.35 -47.77 -24.49
N GLU A 748 -6.06 -47.34 -25.71
CA GLU A 748 -4.93 -47.80 -26.51
C GLU A 748 -3.59 -47.50 -25.83
N LEU A 749 -3.50 -46.41 -25.05
CA LEU A 749 -2.30 -46.06 -24.28
C LEU A 749 -2.04 -47.01 -23.10
N ALA A 750 -3.10 -47.58 -22.52
CA ALA A 750 -2.97 -48.58 -21.46
C ALA A 750 -2.44 -49.90 -22.02
N THR A 751 -3.03 -50.35 -23.14
CA THR A 751 -2.55 -51.54 -23.87
C THR A 751 -1.12 -51.35 -24.35
N LEU A 752 -0.78 -50.19 -24.91
CA LEU A 752 0.57 -49.86 -25.34
C LEU A 752 1.56 -49.91 -24.17
N LYS A 753 1.19 -49.39 -22.99
CA LYS A 753 2.02 -49.49 -21.78
C LYS A 753 2.27 -50.95 -21.39
N ASP A 754 1.24 -51.79 -21.40
CA ASP A 754 1.38 -53.21 -21.05
C ASP A 754 2.28 -53.94 -22.06
N LEU A 755 2.11 -53.69 -23.36
CA LEU A 755 2.97 -54.24 -24.42
C LEU A 755 4.44 -53.81 -24.24
N VAL A 756 4.68 -52.53 -23.96
CA VAL A 756 6.03 -52.01 -23.68
C VAL A 756 6.63 -52.66 -22.43
N MET A 757 5.84 -52.89 -21.38
CA MET A 757 6.30 -53.59 -20.19
C MET A 757 6.65 -55.05 -20.49
N SER A 758 5.79 -55.78 -21.20
CA SER A 758 6.04 -57.15 -21.63
C SER A 758 7.29 -57.26 -22.51
N TYR A 759 7.48 -56.32 -23.44
CA TYR A 759 8.66 -56.26 -24.31
C TYR A 759 9.98 -56.09 -23.51
N ARG A 760 9.93 -55.35 -22.39
CA ARG A 760 11.09 -55.14 -21.50
C ARG A 760 11.36 -56.31 -20.56
N GLN A 761 10.37 -57.17 -20.32
CA GLN A 761 10.47 -58.29 -19.38
C GLN A 761 10.82 -59.61 -20.06
N THR A 762 10.63 -59.75 -21.37
CA THR A 762 10.98 -60.99 -22.07
C THR A 762 12.44 -60.98 -22.55
N ASP A 763 13.12 -62.10 -22.34
CA ASP A 763 14.52 -62.34 -22.76
C ASP A 763 14.59 -63.16 -24.07
N LYS A 764 13.44 -63.45 -24.71
CA LYS A 764 13.37 -64.24 -25.93
C LYS A 764 13.22 -63.35 -27.16
N ASP A 765 14.17 -63.44 -28.08
CA ASP A 765 14.23 -62.54 -29.25
C ASP A 765 13.00 -62.66 -30.17
N ASP A 766 12.46 -63.87 -30.35
CA ASP A 766 11.26 -64.13 -31.17
C ASP A 766 9.97 -63.53 -30.59
N GLU A 767 9.88 -63.48 -29.26
CA GLU A 767 8.77 -62.85 -28.55
C GLU A 767 8.89 -61.32 -28.57
N ARG A 768 10.10 -60.79 -28.47
CA ARG A 768 10.36 -59.34 -28.58
C ARG A 768 9.95 -58.81 -29.94
N GLU A 769 10.27 -59.50 -31.04
CA GLU A 769 9.89 -59.05 -32.39
C GLU A 769 8.38 -58.91 -32.57
N ARG A 770 7.59 -59.90 -32.14
CA ARG A 770 6.10 -59.84 -32.19
C ARG A 770 5.50 -58.76 -31.31
N LEU A 771 6.06 -58.58 -30.11
CA LEU A 771 5.65 -57.51 -29.20
C LEU A 771 5.99 -56.15 -29.79
N PHE A 772 7.12 -56.01 -30.49
CA PHE A 772 7.50 -54.78 -31.17
C PHE A 772 6.51 -54.41 -32.29
N GLU A 773 6.15 -55.36 -33.17
CA GLU A 773 5.13 -55.12 -34.22
C GLU A 773 3.79 -54.66 -33.62
N SER A 774 3.38 -55.29 -32.51
CA SER A 774 2.16 -54.91 -31.79
C SER A 774 2.28 -53.51 -31.17
N ILE A 775 3.45 -53.15 -30.63
CA ILE A 775 3.74 -51.80 -30.13
C ILE A 775 3.66 -50.79 -31.27
N GLU A 776 4.21 -51.08 -32.45
CA GLU A 776 4.13 -50.18 -33.61
C GLU A 776 2.70 -49.94 -34.07
N GLU A 777 1.88 -51.00 -34.12
CA GLU A 777 0.48 -50.90 -34.49
C GLU A 777 -0.30 -50.04 -33.48
N TYR A 778 -0.18 -50.31 -32.18
CA TYR A 778 -0.87 -49.54 -31.14
C TYR A 778 -0.34 -48.12 -30.98
N SER A 779 0.94 -47.89 -31.26
CA SER A 779 1.55 -46.56 -31.30
C SER A 779 0.96 -45.74 -32.45
N ARG A 780 0.79 -46.35 -33.64
CA ARG A 780 0.12 -45.74 -34.79
C ARG A 780 -1.35 -45.42 -34.49
N LEU A 781 -2.09 -46.35 -33.88
CA LEU A 781 -3.49 -46.16 -33.50
C LEU A 781 -3.65 -45.02 -32.46
N SER A 782 -2.68 -44.86 -31.57
CA SER A 782 -2.67 -43.83 -30.54
C SER A 782 -2.10 -42.49 -31.03
N ASN A 783 -1.73 -42.35 -32.31
CA ASN A 783 -1.00 -41.21 -32.86
C ASN A 783 0.28 -40.85 -32.07
N LEU A 784 0.93 -41.85 -31.48
CA LEU A 784 2.23 -41.68 -30.83
C LEU A 784 3.34 -42.14 -31.79
N PRO A 785 4.45 -41.39 -31.91
CA PRO A 785 5.63 -41.91 -32.59
C PRO A 785 6.23 -43.06 -31.78
N VAL A 786 6.55 -44.18 -32.44
CA VAL A 786 7.13 -45.40 -31.81
C VAL A 786 8.40 -45.07 -31.02
N GLU A 787 9.23 -44.16 -31.53
CA GLU A 787 10.44 -43.67 -30.86
C GLU A 787 10.17 -43.06 -29.46
N ARG A 788 8.97 -42.50 -29.26
CA ARG A 788 8.54 -41.96 -27.96
C ARG A 788 7.89 -42.99 -27.05
N ALA A 789 7.58 -44.20 -27.53
CA ALA A 789 7.10 -45.31 -26.72
C ALA A 789 8.23 -45.94 -25.86
N GLY A 790 9.49 -45.52 -26.07
CA GLY A 790 10.62 -45.91 -25.23
C GLY A 790 11.09 -47.35 -25.47
N VAL A 791 10.95 -47.81 -26.71
CA VAL A 791 11.33 -49.15 -27.17
C VAL A 791 12.12 -49.04 -28.47
N ASN A 792 13.26 -49.72 -28.56
CA ASN A 792 14.05 -49.85 -29.78
C ASN A 792 13.73 -51.19 -30.46
N HIS A 793 13.82 -51.22 -31.79
CA HIS A 793 13.72 -52.45 -32.56
C HIS A 793 14.71 -53.50 -32.01
N PRO A 794 14.37 -54.80 -31.99
CA PRO A 794 15.25 -55.87 -31.48
C PRO A 794 16.59 -56.02 -32.22
N SER A 795 16.72 -55.46 -33.43
CA SER A 795 17.87 -55.58 -34.34
C SER A 795 18.96 -54.53 -34.12
#